data_AF-A0A970I333-F1
#
_entry.id   AF-A0A970I333-F1
#
_cell.length_a   1.000
_cell.length_b   1.000
_cell.length_c   1.000
_cell.angle_alpha   90.00
_cell.angle_beta   90.00
_cell.angle_gamma   90.00
#
_symmetry.space_group_name_H-M   'P 1'
#
loop_
_entity.id
_entity.type
_entity.pdbx_description
1 polymer ?
#
loop_
_entity_poly.entity_id
_entity_poly.type
_entity_poly.pdbx_seq_one_letter_code
_entity_poly.pdbx_strand_id
1 'polypeptide(L)'
;MAEKSLLRIFTVLMLISIAGCVSRKLAVTGDPSGRTPCAEREFRAAWVATVDNINWPSKPGLDVEEQKNEALALLDMLHKNNFNAVVFQVRPQCDALYHSDLEPWSYYLTGVQGMAPDPYYDPLQFWLDEAHARGLELHAWLNPYRAHHPAGGEVTDASIVRKRPDLVLKLETENYWWMDPSMKGTQDHSYNVVMDLIRRYDLDGIHFDDYFYPYPDYNNFKDFPDDASWQAYRASGGRLSRSGWRREAVNTFIERLYKGIKAEKPWVKFGLSPFGIWQPYNPPAIRTDFNQHETLYADAKLWLNRGWIDYYSPQLYWPVGQIGQSFPVLLGWWKSENIKGRHLWPGIRIGMSPASGAAGEMVNQIMVTRGLLPESPGVIHWSIGPLVNTPGMAEAVSEGPYRRPALVPPMPWLDTRAPAAPAVTMKAENGRLHISWIHSDPARIGRTVVYYRYGSGWNQNIHGNTVTKDAIPAFIVNRDFLGSTSRERVSSADRVFMKLDSIAVSAVDRFGNESVIHRMAVTGFTPEDAPALEPVLADFYGSMKSSPLPLPAVTPGIDVLIEEYPDLIRGRRVGLITNPSAVGADMRSTVDILATTPGVNLVALFGAEHGVRGAQHGRIFSEGEKDPATGVPVYSLYGDSWAPRREWLENIDVMLFDIQGVGSAWYTFKFSMSHAMEACAKAGIPFVVLDRPNPLGGRVVEGPMQDTVSIYRHRLPLRHGMTHGELAMMWNETGGYGADLTVIRVKGWRRAMMWNETGLQWVMPSPNIDNWETAVVYPGQCLFERTNMSEGRGMTKPFIVTGAPWVNAAKAAENLNSRGIRGAYFRPLYFIPRSAGTGYNRRGKPWNEMCGGVEIMLTDPAAYRSVEASLHIIDAYRRTNPDSLVWSPPEIIRKLDDPGVSVDDVVKACQDDVREFMETRQKYLLYR
;
A
#
# COMPACT_ATOMS: atom_id res chain seq x y z
N MET A 1 19.18 64.05 -22.92
CA MET A 1 19.84 63.41 -21.74
C MET A 1 18.73 63.08 -20.75
N ALA A 2 18.80 61.94 -20.07
CA ALA A 2 17.70 61.28 -19.35
C ALA A 2 16.70 60.52 -20.24
N GLU A 3 17.11 59.34 -20.72
CA GLU A 3 16.18 58.23 -21.08
C GLU A 3 16.90 56.90 -21.33
N LYS A 4 18.23 56.90 -21.50
CA LYS A 4 19.03 55.67 -21.71
C LYS A 4 19.64 55.05 -20.44
N SER A 5 19.31 55.56 -19.25
CA SER A 5 19.90 55.07 -17.98
C SER A 5 18.94 54.26 -17.09
N LEU A 6 17.64 54.24 -17.38
CA LEU A 6 16.66 53.45 -16.60
C LEU A 6 16.49 52.01 -17.11
N LEU A 7 16.76 51.77 -18.40
CA LEU A 7 16.58 50.45 -19.00
C LEU A 7 17.74 49.48 -18.69
N ARG A 8 18.92 49.96 -18.30
CA ARG A 8 20.06 49.11 -17.90
C ARG A 8 20.07 48.72 -16.42
N ILE A 9 19.33 49.42 -15.57
CA ILE A 9 19.20 49.07 -14.14
C ILE A 9 18.15 47.96 -13.95
N PHE A 10 17.12 47.89 -14.80
CA PHE A 10 16.16 46.78 -14.78
C PHE A 10 16.73 45.45 -15.31
N THR A 11 17.67 45.47 -16.26
CA THR A 11 18.28 44.22 -16.79
C THR A 11 19.30 43.61 -15.83
N VAL A 12 19.96 44.41 -14.98
CA VAL A 12 20.93 43.90 -13.98
C VAL A 12 20.24 43.40 -12.70
N LEU A 13 19.07 43.93 -12.34
CA LEU A 13 18.24 43.39 -11.24
C LEU A 13 17.49 42.09 -11.62
N MET A 14 17.27 41.84 -12.92
CA MET A 14 16.68 40.59 -13.42
C MET A 14 17.72 39.47 -13.66
N LEU A 15 19.01 39.81 -13.67
CA LEU A 15 20.13 38.84 -13.79
C LEU A 15 20.73 38.42 -12.43
N ILE A 16 20.27 39.00 -11.31
CA ILE A 16 20.65 38.60 -9.94
C ILE A 16 19.50 37.86 -9.21
N SER A 17 18.34 37.69 -9.86
CA SER A 17 17.17 36.96 -9.30
C SER A 17 17.00 35.53 -9.84
N ILE A 18 18.00 34.99 -10.56
CA ILE A 18 18.03 33.59 -11.07
C ILE A 18 19.14 32.76 -10.39
N ALA A 19 19.56 33.14 -9.19
CA ALA A 19 20.44 32.34 -8.35
C ALA A 19 19.95 32.40 -6.90
N GLY A 20 19.21 31.37 -6.46
CA GLY A 20 18.91 31.21 -5.03
C GLY A 20 17.51 30.76 -4.63
N CYS A 21 16.75 30.07 -5.50
CA CYS A 21 15.69 29.16 -5.03
C CYS A 21 15.97 27.78 -5.60
N VAL A 22 17.06 27.19 -5.12
CA VAL A 22 17.20 25.73 -5.13
C VAL A 22 16.01 25.22 -4.34
N SER A 23 15.09 24.54 -5.02
CA SER A 23 14.01 23.83 -4.34
C SER A 23 14.66 22.94 -3.29
N ARG A 24 14.18 23.04 -2.05
CA ARG A 24 14.55 22.10 -1.00
C ARG A 24 14.36 20.70 -1.58
N LYS A 25 15.44 19.91 -1.52
CA LYS A 25 15.46 18.50 -1.88
C LYS A 25 14.18 17.85 -1.37
N LEU A 26 13.43 17.24 -2.29
CA LEU A 26 12.37 16.30 -1.99
C LEU A 26 12.92 15.23 -1.04
N ALA A 27 12.06 14.77 -0.14
CA ALA A 27 12.36 13.81 0.92
C ALA A 27 13.23 12.64 0.43
N VAL A 28 14.25 12.31 1.22
CA VAL A 28 15.13 11.16 1.02
C VAL A 28 14.36 9.90 1.40
N THR A 29 13.69 9.32 0.42
CA THR A 29 13.45 7.88 0.35
C THR A 29 14.21 7.39 -0.87
N GLY A 30 15.45 6.89 -0.68
CA GLY A 30 16.28 6.27 -1.71
C GLY A 30 16.55 7.13 -2.96
N ASP A 31 17.75 7.69 -3.08
CA ASP A 31 18.18 8.38 -4.31
C ASP A 31 17.98 7.50 -5.57
N PRO A 32 17.07 7.84 -6.50
CA PRO A 32 16.87 7.09 -7.73
C PRO A 32 18.02 7.26 -8.74
N SER A 33 18.99 8.14 -8.47
CA SER A 33 20.14 8.37 -9.37
C SER A 33 21.22 7.28 -9.28
N GLY A 34 21.19 6.43 -8.24
CA GLY A 34 22.15 5.33 -8.06
C GLY A 34 23.60 5.77 -7.80
N ARG A 35 23.85 7.05 -7.53
CA ARG A 35 25.21 7.60 -7.38
C ARG A 35 25.78 7.44 -5.96
N THR A 36 24.92 7.48 -4.93
CA THR A 36 25.33 7.29 -3.52
C THR A 36 24.36 6.31 -2.84
N PRO A 37 24.83 5.27 -2.14
CA PRO A 37 23.93 4.41 -1.39
C PRO A 37 23.26 5.20 -0.25
N CYS A 38 22.04 4.83 0.09
CA CYS A 38 21.28 5.43 1.19
C CYS A 38 20.35 4.38 1.79
N ALA A 39 20.30 4.32 3.12
CA ALA A 39 19.36 3.45 3.81
C ALA A 39 17.95 4.04 3.86
N GLU A 40 16.96 3.15 3.74
CA GLU A 40 15.58 3.48 4.11
C GLU A 40 15.52 3.90 5.57
N ARG A 41 14.65 4.87 5.88
CA ARG A 41 14.46 5.40 7.24
C ARG A 41 12.99 5.32 7.62
N GLU A 42 12.69 4.54 8.64
CA GLU A 42 11.33 4.28 9.11
C GLU A 42 11.39 3.71 10.53
N PHE A 43 10.52 4.17 11.44
CA PHE A 43 10.43 3.57 12.78
C PHE A 43 9.46 2.38 12.77
N ARG A 44 9.95 1.22 13.18
CA ARG A 44 9.22 -0.06 13.11
C ARG A 44 9.31 -0.74 14.46
N ALA A 45 8.27 -0.56 15.27
CA ALA A 45 8.26 -1.00 16.65
C ALA A 45 7.04 -1.85 17.00
N ALA A 46 7.14 -2.64 18.06
CA ALA A 46 6.02 -3.33 18.68
C ALA A 46 6.05 -3.15 20.20
N TRP A 47 4.87 -3.03 20.81
CA TRP A 47 4.74 -3.04 22.27
C TRP A 47 4.77 -4.47 22.81
N VAL A 48 5.56 -4.68 23.85
CA VAL A 48 5.60 -5.92 24.65
C VAL A 48 5.09 -5.57 26.05
N ALA A 49 3.82 -5.91 26.30
CA ALA A 49 3.16 -5.66 27.58
C ALA A 49 3.45 -6.77 28.59
N THR A 50 3.73 -6.36 29.84
CA THR A 50 4.06 -7.25 30.94
C THR A 50 2.99 -7.27 32.03
N VAL A 51 2.18 -6.20 32.11
CA VAL A 51 0.95 -6.18 32.92
C VAL A 51 0.04 -7.33 32.49
N ASP A 52 -0.51 -8.03 33.48
CA ASP A 52 -1.39 -9.18 33.30
C ASP A 52 -0.79 -10.28 32.39
N ASN A 53 0.55 -10.31 32.29
CA ASN A 53 1.29 -11.23 31.43
C ASN A 53 0.78 -11.27 29.97
N ILE A 54 0.30 -10.12 29.46
CA ILE A 54 -0.31 -10.01 28.11
C ILE A 54 0.63 -10.53 27.00
N ASN A 55 1.93 -10.23 27.10
CA ASN A 55 2.91 -10.70 26.12
C ASN A 55 4.11 -11.39 26.75
N TRP A 56 4.68 -10.85 27.83
CA TRP A 56 5.87 -11.42 28.44
C TRP A 56 5.99 -11.10 29.94
N PRO A 57 6.45 -12.04 30.79
CA PRO A 57 6.49 -13.47 30.50
C PRO A 57 5.07 -14.01 30.29
N SER A 58 4.92 -15.20 29.69
CA SER A 58 3.60 -15.76 29.35
C SER A 58 2.70 -16.04 30.56
N LYS A 59 3.29 -16.18 31.74
CA LYS A 59 2.62 -16.29 33.05
C LYS A 59 3.62 -15.93 34.16
N PRO A 60 3.17 -15.61 35.38
CA PRO A 60 4.07 -15.42 36.50
C PRO A 60 4.65 -16.75 36.98
N GLY A 61 5.87 -16.72 37.55
CA GLY A 61 6.51 -17.88 38.17
C GLY A 61 7.16 -18.86 37.19
N LEU A 62 7.37 -18.45 35.93
CA LEU A 62 8.26 -19.16 35.01
C LEU A 62 9.68 -19.20 35.56
N ASP A 63 10.42 -20.27 35.26
CA ASP A 63 11.84 -20.28 35.57
C ASP A 63 12.60 -19.27 34.70
N VAL A 64 13.81 -18.94 35.12
CA VAL A 64 14.61 -17.87 34.50
C VAL A 64 14.99 -18.19 33.05
N GLU A 65 15.22 -19.46 32.72
CA GLU A 65 15.58 -19.85 31.37
C GLU A 65 14.36 -19.83 30.46
N GLU A 66 13.18 -20.23 30.93
CA GLU A 66 11.91 -20.05 30.22
C GLU A 66 11.65 -18.56 29.91
N GLN A 67 11.80 -17.68 30.90
CA GLN A 67 11.65 -16.23 30.70
C GLN A 67 12.60 -15.69 29.63
N LYS A 68 13.88 -16.06 29.67
CA LYS A 68 14.87 -15.66 28.67
C LYS A 68 14.54 -16.21 27.29
N ASN A 69 14.15 -17.47 27.18
CA ASN A 69 13.79 -18.11 25.91
C ASN A 69 12.58 -17.43 25.25
N GLU A 70 11.56 -17.07 26.04
CA GLU A 70 10.43 -16.30 25.52
C GLU A 70 10.86 -14.91 25.03
N ALA A 71 11.72 -14.21 25.78
CA ALA A 71 12.23 -12.90 25.37
C ALA A 71 13.05 -12.99 24.06
N LEU A 72 13.93 -13.98 23.95
CA LEU A 72 14.71 -14.26 22.74
C LEU A 72 13.80 -14.53 21.55
N ALA A 73 12.76 -15.35 21.72
CA ALA A 73 11.81 -15.65 20.65
C ALA A 73 11.09 -14.39 20.12
N LEU A 74 10.71 -13.47 21.02
CA LEU A 74 10.09 -12.20 20.63
C LEU A 74 11.08 -11.28 19.89
N LEU A 75 12.32 -11.16 20.37
CA LEU A 75 13.35 -10.33 19.74
C LEU A 75 13.81 -10.90 18.39
N ASP A 76 13.93 -12.23 18.27
CA ASP A 76 14.24 -12.92 17.02
C ASP A 76 13.13 -12.72 15.98
N MET A 77 11.86 -12.76 16.41
CA MET A 77 10.72 -12.47 15.55
C MET A 77 10.79 -11.04 15.01
N LEU A 78 11.03 -10.05 15.87
CA LEU A 78 11.15 -8.65 15.45
C LEU A 78 12.33 -8.46 14.47
N HIS A 79 13.51 -8.98 14.82
CA HIS A 79 14.71 -8.87 13.99
C HIS A 79 14.52 -9.52 12.60
N LYS A 80 14.02 -10.77 12.56
CA LYS A 80 13.78 -11.51 11.31
C LYS A 80 12.80 -10.80 10.38
N ASN A 81 11.86 -10.03 10.93
CA ASN A 81 10.85 -9.29 10.18
C ASN A 81 11.19 -7.80 9.97
N ASN A 82 12.48 -7.43 10.12
CA ASN A 82 13.01 -6.08 9.88
C ASN A 82 12.35 -4.97 10.71
N PHE A 83 11.90 -5.28 11.92
CA PHE A 83 11.65 -4.27 12.95
C PHE A 83 12.99 -3.71 13.43
N ASN A 84 12.98 -2.48 13.94
CA ASN A 84 14.18 -1.81 14.42
C ASN A 84 14.06 -1.26 15.85
N ALA A 85 12.92 -1.48 16.51
CA ALA A 85 12.75 -1.14 17.92
C ALA A 85 11.74 -2.07 18.64
N VAL A 86 11.89 -2.17 19.95
CA VAL A 86 10.94 -2.81 20.87
C VAL A 86 10.57 -1.83 21.99
N VAL A 87 9.28 -1.74 22.30
CA VAL A 87 8.77 -0.93 23.41
C VAL A 87 8.36 -1.87 24.54
N PHE A 88 9.25 -2.05 25.53
CA PHE A 88 9.16 -3.10 26.54
C PHE A 88 8.68 -2.55 27.88
N GLN A 89 7.58 -3.09 28.42
CA GLN A 89 7.00 -2.61 29.68
C GLN A 89 7.84 -3.04 30.89
N VAL A 90 8.63 -2.12 31.45
CA VAL A 90 9.50 -2.37 32.60
C VAL A 90 8.88 -2.00 33.94
N ARG A 91 7.83 -1.16 33.92
CA ARG A 91 7.08 -0.72 35.11
C ARG A 91 5.57 -0.76 34.86
N PRO A 92 4.90 -1.89 35.11
CA PRO A 92 3.46 -2.03 34.86
C PRO A 92 2.56 -1.44 35.97
N GLN A 93 2.98 -1.48 37.24
CA GLN A 93 2.14 -1.06 38.38
C GLN A 93 2.93 -0.60 39.63
N CYS A 94 3.85 0.37 39.49
CA CYS A 94 4.79 0.75 40.57
C CYS A 94 5.57 -0.46 41.13
N ASP A 95 6.00 -1.32 40.20
CA ASP A 95 6.90 -2.44 40.42
C ASP A 95 7.84 -2.54 39.21
N ALA A 96 8.91 -3.32 39.33
CA ALA A 96 10.03 -3.29 38.40
C ALA A 96 10.33 -4.68 37.82
N LEU A 97 10.49 -4.74 36.50
CA LEU A 97 11.06 -5.91 35.80
C LEU A 97 12.58 -5.78 35.67
N TYR A 98 13.20 -5.19 36.68
CA TYR A 98 14.62 -4.88 36.79
C TYR A 98 14.98 -4.65 38.25
N HIS A 99 16.26 -4.70 38.60
CA HIS A 99 16.67 -4.40 39.97
C HIS A 99 16.48 -2.90 40.27
N SER A 100 15.73 -2.57 41.32
CA SER A 100 15.44 -1.20 41.73
C SER A 100 15.47 -1.05 43.25
N ASP A 101 16.12 0.02 43.73
CA ASP A 101 16.06 0.43 45.14
C ASP A 101 14.81 1.28 45.44
N LEU A 102 14.10 1.72 44.39
CA LEU A 102 12.92 2.60 44.49
C LEU A 102 11.60 1.83 44.40
N GLU A 103 11.58 0.73 43.66
CA GLU A 103 10.37 -0.05 43.35
C GLU A 103 10.60 -1.53 43.64
N PRO A 104 9.58 -2.26 44.15
CA PRO A 104 9.70 -3.70 44.37
C PRO A 104 9.76 -4.47 43.04
N TRP A 105 10.31 -5.69 43.08
CA TRP A 105 10.21 -6.62 41.94
C TRP A 105 8.76 -6.87 41.53
N SER A 106 8.53 -6.94 40.22
CA SER A 106 7.21 -7.12 39.65
C SER A 106 6.58 -8.47 39.97
N TYR A 107 5.31 -8.45 40.36
CA TYR A 107 4.50 -9.66 40.54
C TYR A 107 4.49 -10.53 39.28
N TYR A 108 4.49 -9.90 38.10
CA TYR A 108 4.37 -10.58 36.81
C TYR A 108 5.58 -11.45 36.44
N LEU A 109 6.70 -11.33 37.17
CA LEU A 109 7.86 -12.22 37.01
C LEU A 109 7.68 -13.52 37.80
N THR A 110 7.38 -13.42 39.10
CA THR A 110 7.53 -14.56 40.04
C THR A 110 6.22 -15.01 40.68
N GLY A 111 5.14 -14.24 40.53
CA GLY A 111 3.89 -14.44 41.26
C GLY A 111 3.93 -13.90 42.69
N VAL A 112 5.02 -13.26 43.12
CA VAL A 112 5.14 -12.63 44.44
C VAL A 112 5.81 -11.27 44.28
N GLN A 113 5.08 -10.18 44.52
CA GLN A 113 5.63 -8.84 44.44
C GLN A 113 6.78 -8.66 45.45
N GLY A 114 7.88 -8.05 44.99
CA GLY A 114 9.09 -7.86 45.80
C GLY A 114 10.08 -9.04 45.75
N MET A 115 9.71 -10.18 45.16
CA MET A 115 10.61 -11.32 45.01
C MET A 115 11.37 -11.26 43.67
N ALA A 116 12.71 -11.29 43.75
CA ALA A 116 13.57 -11.36 42.58
C ALA A 116 13.45 -12.74 41.88
N PRO A 117 13.73 -12.84 40.57
CA PRO A 117 13.87 -14.13 39.90
C PRO A 117 14.98 -14.99 40.53
N ASP A 118 14.82 -16.31 40.52
CA ASP A 118 15.81 -17.29 41.02
C ASP A 118 16.04 -18.41 39.97
N PRO A 119 17.29 -18.66 39.52
CA PRO A 119 18.53 -17.94 39.82
C PRO A 119 18.48 -16.45 39.46
N TYR A 120 19.15 -15.61 40.25
CA TYR A 120 19.13 -14.16 40.02
C TYR A 120 19.56 -13.76 38.59
N TYR A 121 18.75 -12.92 37.96
CA TYR A 121 19.14 -12.12 36.80
C TYR A 121 18.37 -10.80 36.78
N ASP A 122 18.90 -9.79 36.10
CA ASP A 122 18.19 -8.54 35.81
C ASP A 122 17.53 -8.65 34.42
N PRO A 123 16.19 -8.73 34.33
CA PRO A 123 15.51 -8.91 33.05
C PRO A 123 15.71 -7.74 32.09
N LEU A 124 15.68 -6.49 32.56
CA LEU A 124 15.87 -5.34 31.67
C LEU A 124 17.28 -5.33 31.07
N GLN A 125 18.30 -5.67 31.85
CA GLN A 125 19.66 -5.78 31.33
C GLN A 125 19.75 -6.87 30.24
N PHE A 126 19.15 -8.03 30.48
CA PHE A 126 19.08 -9.11 29.48
C PHE A 126 18.37 -8.67 28.19
N TRP A 127 17.20 -8.05 28.31
CA TRP A 127 16.45 -7.53 27.16
C TRP A 127 17.25 -6.48 26.36
N LEU A 128 18.01 -5.61 27.04
CA LEU A 128 18.86 -4.61 26.39
C LEU A 128 19.99 -5.26 25.59
N ASP A 129 20.75 -6.15 26.22
CA ASP A 129 21.88 -6.82 25.60
C ASP A 129 21.44 -7.60 24.35
N GLU A 130 20.33 -8.34 24.45
CA GLU A 130 19.79 -9.16 23.36
C GLU A 130 19.13 -8.32 22.26
N ALA A 131 18.47 -7.21 22.59
CA ALA A 131 17.92 -6.28 21.59
C ALA A 131 19.05 -5.58 20.81
N HIS A 132 20.07 -5.07 21.51
CA HIS A 132 21.20 -4.37 20.91
C HIS A 132 22.06 -5.29 20.04
N ALA A 133 22.26 -6.55 20.46
CA ALA A 133 22.93 -7.57 19.66
C ALA A 133 22.23 -7.82 18.30
N ARG A 134 20.91 -7.60 18.24
CA ARG A 134 20.08 -7.71 17.03
C ARG A 134 19.89 -6.38 16.29
N GLY A 135 20.49 -5.30 16.77
CA GLY A 135 20.33 -3.96 16.20
C GLY A 135 18.96 -3.32 16.46
N LEU A 136 18.18 -3.83 17.42
CA LEU A 136 16.90 -3.26 17.84
C LEU A 136 17.15 -2.15 18.88
N GLU A 137 16.46 -1.01 18.76
CA GLU A 137 16.38 -0.03 19.85
C GLU A 137 15.46 -0.57 20.95
N LEU A 138 15.83 -0.41 22.23
CA LEU A 138 14.96 -0.75 23.35
C LEU A 138 14.45 0.52 24.04
N HIS A 139 13.14 0.68 24.01
CA HIS A 139 12.44 1.76 24.69
C HIS A 139 11.77 1.21 25.95
N ALA A 140 12.22 1.65 27.13
CA ALA A 140 11.61 1.26 28.40
C ALA A 140 10.25 1.94 28.54
N TRP A 141 9.18 1.13 28.61
CA TRP A 141 7.81 1.57 28.80
C TRP A 141 7.42 1.50 30.28
N LEU A 142 6.89 2.61 30.78
CA LEU A 142 6.41 2.72 32.15
C LEU A 142 4.98 3.27 32.16
N ASN A 143 4.15 2.72 33.04
CA ASN A 143 2.97 3.42 33.51
C ASN A 143 3.39 4.37 34.65
N PRO A 144 3.14 5.69 34.60
CA PRO A 144 3.65 6.63 35.60
C PRO A 144 2.89 6.61 36.93
N TYR A 145 1.60 6.25 36.96
CA TYR A 145 0.75 6.50 38.14
C TYR A 145 -0.04 5.28 38.64
N ARG A 146 -0.17 4.20 37.85
CA ARG A 146 -0.83 2.97 38.32
C ARG A 146 -0.06 2.40 39.50
N ALA A 147 -0.68 2.35 40.68
CA ALA A 147 -0.06 1.90 41.91
C ALA A 147 -0.28 0.40 42.18
N HIS A 148 -1.40 -0.16 41.73
CA HIS A 148 -1.69 -1.60 41.78
C HIS A 148 -2.77 -1.94 40.76
N HIS A 149 -2.61 -3.02 40.02
CA HIS A 149 -3.56 -3.55 39.04
C HIS A 149 -4.36 -4.72 39.66
N PRO A 150 -5.62 -4.95 39.28
CA PRO A 150 -6.40 -6.09 39.80
C PRO A 150 -5.74 -7.46 39.58
N ALA A 151 -4.99 -7.63 38.49
CA ALA A 151 -4.21 -8.84 38.21
C ALA A 151 -2.81 -8.87 38.87
N GLY A 152 -2.49 -7.91 39.73
CA GLY A 152 -1.18 -7.73 40.35
C GLY A 152 -0.94 -8.55 41.63
N GLY A 153 -1.82 -9.52 41.92
CA GLY A 153 -1.79 -10.31 43.16
C GLY A 153 -2.19 -9.50 44.40
N GLU A 154 -1.81 -10.01 45.57
CA GLU A 154 -2.07 -9.35 46.86
C GLU A 154 -1.20 -8.10 47.05
N VAL A 155 -1.76 -7.08 47.71
CA VAL A 155 -1.01 -5.87 48.11
C VAL A 155 -0.09 -6.21 49.30
N THR A 156 1.18 -6.45 49.01
CA THR A 156 2.22 -6.79 50.00
C THR A 156 2.79 -5.57 50.73
N ASP A 157 3.56 -5.78 51.81
CA ASP A 157 4.31 -4.71 52.50
C ASP A 157 5.39 -4.05 51.62
N ALA A 158 5.81 -4.73 50.54
CA ALA A 158 6.74 -4.18 49.57
C ALA A 158 6.09 -3.13 48.64
N SER A 159 4.76 -3.20 48.47
CA SER A 159 3.96 -2.35 47.57
C SER A 159 4.01 -0.88 47.95
N ILE A 160 3.99 0.00 46.94
CA ILE A 160 3.84 1.45 47.14
C ILE A 160 2.55 1.79 47.90
N VAL A 161 1.50 0.97 47.77
CA VAL A 161 0.22 1.15 48.48
C VAL A 161 0.41 1.09 50.00
N ARG A 162 1.33 0.24 50.48
CA ARG A 162 1.66 0.11 51.92
C ARG A 162 2.77 1.07 52.35
N LYS A 163 3.79 1.28 51.49
CA LYS A 163 4.94 2.13 51.82
C LYS A 163 4.62 3.62 51.80
N ARG A 164 3.76 4.05 50.88
CA ARG A 164 3.39 5.46 50.64
C ARG A 164 1.88 5.62 50.53
N PRO A 165 1.11 5.27 51.58
CA PRO A 165 -0.34 5.43 51.58
C PRO A 165 -0.76 6.90 51.46
N ASP A 166 0.15 7.83 51.72
CA ASP A 166 -0.04 9.27 51.52
C ASP A 166 -0.13 9.68 50.05
N LEU A 167 0.40 8.88 49.11
CA LEU A 167 0.42 9.19 47.67
C LEU A 167 -0.62 8.44 46.85
N VAL A 168 -1.21 7.38 47.40
CA VAL A 168 -2.09 6.47 46.65
C VAL A 168 -3.56 6.63 47.05
N LEU A 169 -4.42 6.43 46.07
CA LEU A 169 -5.86 6.48 46.21
C LEU A 169 -6.46 5.16 45.73
N LYS A 170 -7.39 4.61 46.52
CA LYS A 170 -8.14 3.42 46.14
C LYS A 170 -9.24 3.80 45.15
N LEU A 171 -9.35 3.06 44.06
CA LEU A 171 -10.48 3.20 43.14
C LEU A 171 -11.62 2.25 43.53
N GLU A 172 -12.77 2.45 42.90
CA GLU A 172 -13.99 1.64 43.16
C GLU A 172 -13.92 0.23 42.58
N THR A 173 -13.12 0.01 41.53
CA THR A 173 -12.83 -1.34 41.04
C THR A 173 -11.99 -2.08 42.07
N GLU A 174 -12.35 -3.33 42.35
CA GLU A 174 -11.68 -4.16 43.35
C GLU A 174 -10.17 -4.24 43.07
N ASN A 175 -9.37 -4.02 44.13
CA ASN A 175 -7.91 -4.04 44.09
C ASN A 175 -7.27 -3.11 43.04
N TYR A 176 -7.94 -2.05 42.59
CA TYR A 176 -7.32 -1.06 41.70
C TYR A 176 -6.90 0.19 42.47
N TRP A 177 -5.61 0.55 42.40
CA TRP A 177 -5.03 1.70 43.09
C TRP A 177 -4.26 2.60 42.13
N TRP A 178 -4.31 3.91 42.39
CA TRP A 178 -3.67 4.93 41.57
C TRP A 178 -2.92 5.94 42.43
N MET A 179 -1.74 6.38 42.01
CA MET A 179 -1.07 7.52 42.64
C MET A 179 -1.79 8.81 42.26
N ASP A 180 -1.92 9.76 43.20
CA ASP A 180 -2.47 11.08 42.90
C ASP A 180 -1.47 11.90 42.05
N PRO A 181 -1.75 12.18 40.75
CA PRO A 181 -0.80 12.88 39.87
C PRO A 181 -0.52 14.34 40.29
N SER A 182 -1.41 14.93 41.10
CA SER A 182 -1.29 16.32 41.56
C SER A 182 -0.28 16.50 42.68
N MET A 183 0.09 15.41 43.38
CA MET A 183 0.99 15.48 44.51
C MET A 183 2.45 15.56 44.07
N LYS A 184 3.19 16.49 44.66
CA LYS A 184 4.64 16.62 44.42
C LYS A 184 5.39 15.32 44.71
N GLY A 185 5.00 14.59 45.76
CA GLY A 185 5.61 13.31 46.11
C GLY A 185 5.44 12.23 45.04
N THR A 186 4.28 12.17 44.39
CA THR A 186 4.02 11.29 43.23
C THR A 186 4.92 11.66 42.06
N GLN A 187 4.97 12.95 41.71
CA GLN A 187 5.78 13.43 40.60
C GLN A 187 7.28 13.21 40.85
N ASP A 188 7.76 13.42 42.07
CA ASP A 188 9.15 13.18 42.46
C ASP A 188 9.49 11.69 42.38
N HIS A 189 8.62 10.80 42.88
CA HIS A 189 8.83 9.35 42.83
C HIS A 189 8.96 8.85 41.39
N SER A 190 7.96 9.13 40.55
CA SER A 190 7.97 8.69 39.14
C SER A 190 9.10 9.33 38.34
N TYR A 191 9.48 10.58 38.62
CA TYR A 191 10.65 11.22 38.02
C TYR A 191 11.94 10.49 38.42
N ASN A 192 12.13 10.21 39.71
CA ASN A 192 13.33 9.54 40.21
C ASN A 192 13.49 8.13 39.63
N VAL A 193 12.40 7.38 39.48
CA VAL A 193 12.41 6.06 38.83
C VAL A 193 12.90 6.14 37.38
N VAL A 194 12.39 7.10 36.59
CA VAL A 194 12.86 7.28 35.21
C VAL A 194 14.33 7.71 35.17
N MET A 195 14.74 8.64 36.03
CA MET A 195 16.13 9.10 36.06
C MET A 195 17.11 8.01 36.50
N ASP A 196 16.71 7.13 37.42
CA ASP A 196 17.49 5.96 37.84
C ASP A 196 17.72 5.00 36.65
N LEU A 197 16.67 4.68 35.90
CA LEU A 197 16.76 3.86 34.69
C LEU A 197 17.73 4.44 33.66
N ILE A 198 17.61 5.75 33.38
CA ILE A 198 18.47 6.43 32.40
C ILE A 198 19.93 6.40 32.84
N ARG A 199 20.21 6.53 34.13
CA ARG A 199 21.60 6.52 34.63
C ARG A 199 22.23 5.14 34.53
N ARG A 200 21.49 4.09 34.89
CA ARG A 200 22.04 2.73 35.03
C ARG A 200 22.02 1.92 33.74
N TYR A 201 21.02 2.11 32.88
CA TYR A 201 20.84 1.29 31.69
C TYR A 201 21.14 2.06 30.40
N ASP A 202 21.58 1.33 29.37
CA ASP A 202 21.87 1.90 28.05
C ASP A 202 20.61 2.00 27.16
N LEU A 203 19.58 2.68 27.66
CA LEU A 203 18.30 2.79 26.96
C LEU A 203 18.41 3.64 25.69
N ASP A 204 17.63 3.29 24.67
CA ASP A 204 17.44 4.12 23.47
C ASP A 204 16.26 5.09 23.62
N GLY A 205 15.30 4.73 24.48
CA GLY A 205 14.14 5.57 24.77
C GLY A 205 13.43 5.26 26.09
N ILE A 206 12.65 6.24 26.53
CA ILE A 206 11.62 6.14 27.57
C ILE A 206 10.27 6.34 26.89
N HIS A 207 9.30 5.52 27.26
CA HIS A 207 7.95 5.55 26.70
C HIS A 207 6.90 5.55 27.80
N PHE A 208 5.93 6.48 27.74
CA PHE A 208 4.67 6.32 28.48
C PHE A 208 3.52 6.08 27.50
N ASP A 209 2.57 5.27 27.93
CA ASP A 209 1.33 4.98 27.24
C ASP A 209 0.26 6.06 27.52
N ASP A 210 -1.01 5.66 27.62
CA ASP A 210 -2.18 6.53 27.71
C ASP A 210 -2.73 6.70 29.13
N TYR A 211 -2.10 6.10 30.15
CA TYR A 211 -2.59 6.14 31.52
C TYR A 211 -2.02 7.33 32.32
N PHE A 212 -2.78 8.42 32.36
CA PHE A 212 -2.50 9.60 33.19
C PHE A 212 -3.38 9.58 34.45
N TYR A 213 -4.52 10.26 34.43
CA TYR A 213 -5.63 9.86 35.31
C TYR A 213 -6.30 8.59 34.75
N PRO A 214 -6.93 7.77 35.59
CA PRO A 214 -7.45 6.48 35.17
C PRO A 214 -8.64 6.62 34.21
N TYR A 215 -8.87 5.60 33.39
CA TYR A 215 -10.10 5.51 32.61
C TYR A 215 -11.33 5.43 33.54
N PRO A 216 -12.49 5.97 33.13
CA PRO A 216 -13.66 6.04 34.01
C PRO A 216 -14.13 4.69 34.55
N ASP A 217 -14.08 3.65 33.74
CA ASP A 217 -14.50 2.29 34.11
C ASP A 217 -13.63 1.71 35.23
N TYR A 218 -12.38 2.15 35.39
CA TYR A 218 -11.50 1.73 36.51
C TYR A 218 -11.94 2.28 37.87
N ASN A 219 -12.83 3.26 37.86
CA ASN A 219 -13.42 3.84 39.06
C ASN A 219 -14.96 3.78 39.03
N ASN A 220 -15.53 2.79 38.36
CA ASN A 220 -16.98 2.62 38.20
C ASN A 220 -17.70 3.91 37.74
N PHE A 221 -17.06 4.64 36.83
CA PHE A 221 -17.51 5.93 36.27
C PHE A 221 -17.69 7.06 37.31
N LYS A 222 -17.16 6.92 38.53
CA LYS A 222 -17.07 8.01 39.52
C LYS A 222 -15.86 8.91 39.24
N ASP A 223 -15.94 10.17 39.66
CA ASP A 223 -14.80 11.10 39.58
C ASP A 223 -13.61 10.58 40.40
N PHE A 224 -12.40 10.95 39.99
CA PHE A 224 -11.18 10.54 40.66
C PHE A 224 -11.14 11.09 42.10
N PRO A 225 -10.82 10.27 43.12
CA PRO A 225 -11.01 10.62 44.53
C PRO A 225 -9.91 11.54 45.11
N ASP A 226 -9.54 12.61 44.40
CA ASP A 226 -8.51 13.59 44.79
C ASP A 226 -9.07 14.83 45.51
N ASP A 227 -10.24 14.72 46.16
CA ASP A 227 -10.91 15.86 46.83
C ASP A 227 -10.00 16.53 47.88
N ALA A 228 -9.24 15.74 48.64
CA ALA A 228 -8.34 16.27 49.66
C ALA A 228 -7.24 17.16 49.04
N SER A 229 -6.57 16.66 48.01
CA SER A 229 -5.53 17.40 47.27
C SER A 229 -6.10 18.63 46.58
N TRP A 230 -7.31 18.52 46.03
CA TRP A 230 -8.01 19.64 45.41
C TRP A 230 -8.33 20.76 46.41
N GLN A 231 -8.86 20.43 47.59
CA GLN A 231 -9.13 21.44 48.62
C GLN A 231 -7.85 22.08 49.16
N ALA A 232 -6.77 21.30 49.31
CA ALA A 232 -5.47 21.84 49.70
C ALA A 232 -4.94 22.85 48.67
N TYR A 233 -5.04 22.52 47.37
CA TYR A 233 -4.68 23.45 46.29
C TYR A 233 -5.49 24.76 46.36
N ARG A 234 -6.82 24.67 46.52
CA ARG A 234 -7.67 25.85 46.67
C ARG A 234 -7.32 26.69 47.90
N ALA A 235 -7.09 26.05 49.04
CA ALA A 235 -6.70 26.72 50.28
C ALA A 235 -5.35 27.45 50.15
N SER A 236 -4.43 26.94 49.33
CA SER A 236 -3.14 27.58 49.02
C SER A 236 -3.24 28.77 48.03
N GLY A 237 -4.46 29.15 47.62
CA GLY A 237 -4.69 30.27 46.68
C GLY A 237 -4.78 29.85 45.21
N GLY A 238 -4.92 28.55 44.92
CA GLY A 238 -5.09 28.01 43.59
C GLY A 238 -6.27 28.61 42.81
N ARG A 239 -6.08 28.90 41.52
CA ARG A 239 -7.04 29.63 40.66
C ARG A 239 -7.53 28.84 39.45
N LEU A 240 -6.91 27.71 39.12
CA LEU A 240 -7.35 26.87 38.01
C LEU A 240 -8.68 26.19 38.37
N SER A 241 -9.47 25.82 37.35
CA SER A 241 -10.55 24.85 37.54
C SER A 241 -9.96 23.50 37.96
N ARG A 242 -10.74 22.61 38.60
CA ARG A 242 -10.25 21.27 38.98
C ARG A 242 -9.66 20.52 37.79
N SER A 243 -10.37 20.56 36.65
CA SER A 243 -9.91 19.97 35.39
C SER A 243 -8.60 20.62 34.88
N GLY A 244 -8.49 21.96 34.93
CA GLY A 244 -7.25 22.67 34.58
C GLY A 244 -6.09 22.36 35.52
N TRP A 245 -6.34 22.21 36.81
CA TRP A 245 -5.35 21.83 37.82
C TRP A 245 -4.84 20.40 37.62
N ARG A 246 -5.72 19.45 37.34
CA ARG A 246 -5.33 18.06 37.00
C ARG A 246 -4.44 18.01 35.75
N ARG A 247 -4.82 18.72 34.68
CA ARG A 247 -3.97 18.84 33.47
C ARG A 247 -2.62 19.49 33.78
N GLU A 248 -2.62 20.58 34.54
CA GLU A 248 -1.38 21.30 34.84
C GLU A 248 -0.39 20.47 35.67
N ALA A 249 -0.90 19.63 36.57
CA ALA A 249 -0.07 18.67 37.30
C ALA A 249 0.65 17.70 36.35
N VAL A 250 -0.08 17.10 35.40
CA VAL A 250 0.50 16.20 34.40
C VAL A 250 1.46 16.97 33.47
N ASN A 251 1.09 18.16 33.00
CA ASN A 251 1.92 19.01 32.15
C ASN A 251 3.28 19.32 32.80
N THR A 252 3.25 19.72 34.08
CA THR A 252 4.45 20.04 34.86
C THR A 252 5.38 18.83 34.95
N PHE A 253 4.82 17.64 35.20
CA PHE A 253 5.56 16.40 35.25
C PHE A 253 6.20 16.04 33.90
N ILE A 254 5.42 16.09 32.81
CA ILE A 254 5.89 15.77 31.46
C ILE A 254 7.00 16.73 31.00
N GLU A 255 6.85 18.04 31.23
CA GLU A 255 7.90 19.01 30.90
C GLU A 255 9.17 18.77 31.72
N ARG A 256 9.03 18.57 33.04
CA ARG A 256 10.16 18.28 33.93
C ARG A 256 10.89 17.01 33.49
N LEU A 257 10.13 15.97 33.15
CA LEU A 257 10.68 14.70 32.73
C LEU A 257 11.49 14.86 31.44
N TYR A 258 10.91 15.44 30.39
CA TYR A 258 11.62 15.69 29.14
C TYR A 258 12.95 16.44 29.38
N LYS A 259 12.91 17.54 30.13
CA LYS A 259 14.12 18.31 30.47
C LYS A 259 15.15 17.48 31.22
N GLY A 260 14.71 16.66 32.18
CA GLY A 260 15.58 15.75 32.93
C GLY A 260 16.26 14.72 32.03
N ILE A 261 15.49 14.03 31.18
CA ILE A 261 16.00 13.03 30.23
C ILE A 261 17.05 13.67 29.32
N LYS A 262 16.73 14.81 28.71
CA LYS A 262 17.64 15.50 27.80
C LYS A 262 18.92 15.98 28.49
N ALA A 263 18.85 16.36 29.77
CA ALA A 263 20.02 16.80 30.53
C ALA A 263 20.96 15.65 30.91
N GLU A 264 20.42 14.46 31.18
CA GLU A 264 21.21 13.29 31.60
C GLU A 264 21.80 12.54 30.40
N LYS A 265 20.96 12.16 29.42
CA LYS A 265 21.38 11.50 28.18
C LYS A 265 20.59 12.07 27.00
N PRO A 266 21.11 13.10 26.31
CA PRO A 266 20.36 13.84 25.28
C PRO A 266 19.77 12.96 24.16
N TRP A 267 20.44 11.85 23.81
CA TRP A 267 20.00 10.93 22.76
C TRP A 267 18.86 9.99 23.18
N VAL A 268 18.57 9.80 24.47
CA VAL A 268 17.50 8.90 24.94
C VAL A 268 16.16 9.50 24.57
N LYS A 269 15.43 8.90 23.63
CA LYS A 269 14.17 9.45 23.12
C LYS A 269 13.11 9.47 24.22
N PHE A 270 12.32 10.54 24.33
CA PHE A 270 11.11 10.52 25.16
C PHE A 270 9.86 10.44 24.28
N GLY A 271 9.13 9.33 24.42
CA GLY A 271 7.92 9.06 23.67
C GLY A 271 6.67 9.04 24.53
N LEU A 272 5.58 9.54 23.97
CA LEU A 272 4.25 9.43 24.58
C LEU A 272 3.28 8.79 23.59
N SER A 273 2.47 7.85 24.09
CA SER A 273 1.39 7.20 23.34
C SER A 273 0.01 7.43 23.96
N PRO A 274 -0.51 8.68 23.97
CA PRO A 274 -1.85 8.95 24.49
C PRO A 274 -2.94 8.35 23.59
N PHE A 275 -4.18 8.40 24.10
CA PHE A 275 -5.36 8.02 23.33
C PHE A 275 -5.41 8.72 21.97
N GLY A 276 -5.97 8.08 20.94
CA GLY A 276 -5.89 8.59 19.57
C GLY A 276 -6.68 9.87 19.29
N ILE A 277 -7.65 10.23 20.13
CA ILE A 277 -8.55 11.39 19.92
C ILE A 277 -8.37 12.39 21.06
N TRP A 278 -7.90 13.60 20.76
CA TRP A 278 -7.67 14.64 21.77
C TRP A 278 -8.97 15.10 22.44
N GLN A 279 -9.94 15.52 21.63
CA GLN A 279 -11.28 15.91 22.04
C GLN A 279 -12.27 15.51 20.95
N PRO A 280 -13.55 15.30 21.28
CA PRO A 280 -14.62 15.15 20.30
C PRO A 280 -14.58 16.26 19.24
N TYR A 281 -14.92 15.93 17.99
CA TYR A 281 -14.96 16.89 16.87
C TYR A 281 -13.62 17.56 16.52
N ASN A 282 -12.49 16.95 16.89
CA ASN A 282 -11.16 17.41 16.52
C ASN A 282 -10.41 16.28 15.78
N PRO A 283 -10.46 16.26 14.42
CA PRO A 283 -11.12 17.20 13.51
C PRO A 283 -12.65 17.01 13.45
N PRO A 284 -13.43 17.94 12.86
CA PRO A 284 -14.91 17.93 12.91
C PRO A 284 -15.59 16.64 12.41
N ALA A 285 -14.90 15.87 11.58
CA ALA A 285 -15.39 14.59 11.07
C ALA A 285 -15.37 13.47 12.12
N ILE A 286 -14.55 13.59 13.18
CA ILE A 286 -14.40 12.59 14.22
C ILE A 286 -15.51 12.75 15.26
N ARG A 287 -16.34 11.71 15.37
CA ARG A 287 -17.48 11.65 16.28
C ARG A 287 -17.21 10.57 17.31
N THR A 288 -16.97 11.01 18.53
CA THR A 288 -16.77 10.13 19.69
C THR A 288 -17.27 10.86 20.93
N ASP A 289 -17.69 10.09 21.93
CA ASP A 289 -18.08 10.62 23.24
C ASP A 289 -16.87 10.73 24.18
N PHE A 290 -15.77 10.03 23.87
CA PHE A 290 -14.59 10.03 24.73
C PHE A 290 -13.70 11.26 24.51
N ASN A 291 -13.30 11.91 25.60
CA ASN A 291 -12.49 13.11 25.61
C ASN A 291 -11.26 12.92 26.51
N GLN A 292 -10.10 12.57 25.95
CA GLN A 292 -8.92 12.33 26.79
C GLN A 292 -8.46 13.59 27.56
N HIS A 293 -8.70 14.79 27.00
CA HIS A 293 -8.31 16.06 27.61
C HIS A 293 -9.09 16.37 28.89
N GLU A 294 -10.36 15.94 28.96
CA GLU A 294 -11.23 16.13 30.13
C GLU A 294 -11.38 14.89 31.02
N THR A 295 -11.08 13.70 30.49
CA THR A 295 -11.26 12.44 31.23
C THR A 295 -9.95 11.91 31.79
N LEU A 296 -8.91 11.79 30.95
CA LEU A 296 -7.58 11.33 31.36
C LEU A 296 -6.70 12.50 31.81
N TYR A 297 -7.17 13.74 31.61
CA TYR A 297 -6.43 14.99 31.82
C TYR A 297 -5.07 15.01 31.10
N ALA A 298 -5.03 14.34 29.94
CA ALA A 298 -3.89 14.32 29.05
C ALA A 298 -3.98 15.49 28.06
N ASP A 299 -3.20 16.55 28.28
CA ASP A 299 -3.10 17.66 27.32
C ASP A 299 -2.09 17.32 26.19
N ALA A 300 -2.37 16.22 25.50
CA ALA A 300 -1.46 15.63 24.54
C ALA A 300 -1.11 16.56 23.38
N LYS A 301 -2.06 17.42 22.99
CA LYS A 301 -1.83 18.49 22.00
C LYS A 301 -0.78 19.49 22.51
N LEU A 302 -0.89 19.96 23.76
CA LEU A 302 0.10 20.87 24.34
C LEU A 302 1.49 20.26 24.33
N TRP A 303 1.66 19.02 24.77
CA TRP A 303 2.96 18.36 24.85
C TRP A 303 3.65 18.27 23.48
N LEU A 304 2.88 17.88 22.44
CA LEU A 304 3.33 17.86 21.05
C LEU A 304 3.67 19.27 20.54
N ASN A 305 2.80 20.26 20.79
CA ASN A 305 3.00 21.65 20.35
C ASN A 305 4.21 22.32 21.01
N ARG A 306 4.48 21.98 22.27
CA ARG A 306 5.65 22.49 23.00
C ARG A 306 6.93 21.71 22.69
N GLY A 307 6.80 20.50 22.14
CA GLY A 307 7.92 19.62 21.82
C GLY A 307 8.56 19.01 23.06
N TRP A 308 7.77 18.75 24.11
CA TRP A 308 8.19 18.06 25.35
C TRP A 308 8.26 16.54 25.17
N ILE A 309 8.60 16.12 23.96
CA ILE A 309 8.70 14.75 23.48
C ILE A 309 9.61 14.75 22.25
N ASP A 310 10.22 13.62 21.96
CA ASP A 310 10.97 13.36 20.74
C ASP A 310 10.12 12.61 19.71
N TYR A 311 9.20 11.75 20.17
CA TYR A 311 8.19 11.14 19.32
C TYR A 311 6.81 11.09 19.97
N TYR A 312 5.79 11.18 19.13
CA TYR A 312 4.39 11.11 19.50
C TYR A 312 3.72 9.92 18.81
N SER A 313 3.01 9.11 19.58
CA SER A 313 2.43 7.85 19.13
C SER A 313 0.94 7.76 19.48
N PRO A 314 0.07 8.59 18.87
CA PRO A 314 -1.35 8.54 19.18
C PRO A 314 -1.89 7.14 18.87
N GLN A 315 -2.67 6.57 19.79
CA GLN A 315 -3.28 5.24 19.65
C GLN A 315 -4.42 5.28 18.63
N LEU A 316 -4.10 5.19 17.35
CA LEU A 316 -5.05 5.22 16.24
C LEU A 316 -5.56 3.81 15.93
N TYR A 317 -6.30 3.24 16.87
CA TYR A 317 -6.69 1.82 16.86
C TYR A 317 -7.94 1.50 16.02
N TRP A 318 -8.30 2.39 15.10
CA TRP A 318 -9.50 2.26 14.28
C TRP A 318 -9.14 2.05 12.81
N PRO A 319 -9.96 1.33 12.03
CA PRO A 319 -9.69 1.07 10.63
C PRO A 319 -9.67 2.34 9.76
N VAL A 320 -8.96 2.26 8.62
CA VAL A 320 -8.91 3.31 7.59
C VAL A 320 -10.32 3.73 7.15
N GLY A 321 -11.20 2.75 6.92
CA GLY A 321 -12.57 2.95 6.43
C GLY A 321 -13.61 3.38 7.48
N GLN A 322 -13.27 3.44 8.77
CA GLN A 322 -14.23 3.75 9.82
C GLN A 322 -14.44 5.27 9.97
N ILE A 323 -15.40 5.84 9.25
CA ILE A 323 -15.60 7.30 9.13
C ILE A 323 -15.53 8.05 10.47
N GLY A 324 -16.24 7.57 11.51
CA GLY A 324 -16.34 8.24 12.81
C GLY A 324 -15.03 8.32 13.60
N GLN A 325 -14.05 7.47 13.30
CA GLN A 325 -12.71 7.44 13.93
C GLN A 325 -11.61 7.13 12.88
N SER A 326 -11.74 7.65 11.66
CA SER A 326 -10.92 7.20 10.54
C SER A 326 -9.42 7.43 10.78
N PHE A 327 -8.63 6.36 10.65
CA PHE A 327 -7.17 6.39 10.80
C PHE A 327 -6.48 7.53 10.02
N PRO A 328 -6.62 7.66 8.68
CA PRO A 328 -5.97 8.72 7.92
C PRO A 328 -6.42 10.13 8.35
N VAL A 329 -7.68 10.29 8.77
CA VAL A 329 -8.22 11.60 9.20
C VAL A 329 -7.57 12.02 10.52
N LEU A 330 -7.49 11.10 11.50
CA LEU A 330 -6.83 11.36 12.78
C LEU A 330 -5.33 11.58 12.62
N LEU A 331 -4.66 10.77 11.79
CA LEU A 331 -3.23 10.93 11.51
C LEU A 331 -2.95 12.28 10.84
N GLY A 332 -3.77 12.69 9.87
CA GLY A 332 -3.68 13.99 9.22
C GLY A 332 -3.87 15.16 10.19
N TRP A 333 -4.76 15.02 11.18
CA TRP A 333 -4.96 16.02 12.23
C TRP A 333 -3.78 16.09 13.20
N TRP A 334 -3.29 14.97 13.72
CA TRP A 334 -2.10 15.00 14.57
C TRP A 334 -0.86 15.54 13.85
N LYS A 335 -0.76 15.30 12.54
CA LYS A 335 0.26 15.94 11.70
C LYS A 335 0.11 17.47 11.68
N SER A 336 -1.11 18.01 11.58
CA SER A 336 -1.32 19.47 11.61
C SER A 336 -0.98 20.08 12.97
N GLU A 337 -1.16 19.32 14.05
CA GLU A 337 -0.78 19.74 15.39
C GLU A 337 0.73 19.59 15.68
N ASN A 338 1.51 18.92 14.83
CA ASN A 338 2.94 18.73 15.05
C ASN A 338 3.79 19.95 14.62
N ILE A 339 3.57 21.09 15.27
CA ILE A 339 4.20 22.39 14.92
C ILE A 339 5.72 22.45 15.19
N LYS A 340 6.28 21.46 15.90
CA LYS A 340 7.71 21.34 16.20
C LYS A 340 8.43 20.29 15.36
N GLY A 341 7.73 19.61 14.46
CA GLY A 341 8.31 18.58 13.60
C GLY A 341 8.95 17.44 14.40
N ARG A 342 8.33 17.02 15.51
CA ARG A 342 8.73 15.80 16.24
C ARG A 342 8.37 14.57 15.42
N HIS A 343 8.93 13.43 15.77
CA HIS A 343 8.48 12.20 15.13
C HIS A 343 7.00 11.93 15.46
N LEU A 344 6.23 11.52 14.46
CA LEU A 344 4.82 11.13 14.62
C LEU A 344 4.69 9.69 14.12
N TRP A 345 4.64 8.74 15.05
CA TRP A 345 4.61 7.31 14.76
C TRP A 345 3.38 6.68 15.41
N PRO A 346 2.21 6.70 14.72
CA PRO A 346 0.96 6.28 15.33
C PRO A 346 1.01 4.82 15.81
N GLY A 347 0.33 4.58 16.93
CA GLY A 347 0.03 3.23 17.39
C GLY A 347 -1.09 2.63 16.54
N ILE A 348 -0.87 1.42 16.02
CA ILE A 348 -1.88 0.66 15.27
C ILE A 348 -2.27 -0.58 16.06
N ARG A 349 -3.57 -0.92 16.09
CA ARG A 349 -4.05 -2.13 16.78
C ARG A 349 -4.32 -3.24 15.79
N ILE A 350 -3.61 -4.36 15.97
CA ILE A 350 -3.73 -5.54 15.13
C ILE A 350 -4.71 -6.51 15.82
N GLY A 351 -5.64 -7.11 15.07
CA GLY A 351 -6.50 -8.20 15.58
C GLY A 351 -7.93 -7.85 16.01
N MET A 352 -8.41 -6.61 15.84
CA MET A 352 -9.85 -6.31 15.93
C MET A 352 -10.59 -6.48 14.61
N SER A 353 -9.87 -6.48 13.49
CA SER A 353 -10.44 -6.81 12.18
C SER A 353 -10.67 -8.32 12.07
N PRO A 354 -11.71 -8.78 11.33
CA PRO A 354 -11.87 -10.19 11.02
C PRO A 354 -10.56 -10.77 10.46
N ALA A 355 -10.22 -12.00 10.85
CA ALA A 355 -8.94 -12.63 10.47
C ALA A 355 -8.65 -12.60 8.96
N SER A 356 -9.69 -12.64 8.13
CA SER A 356 -9.60 -12.58 6.67
C SER A 356 -9.16 -11.22 6.09
N GLY A 357 -9.09 -10.15 6.90
CA GLY A 357 -8.73 -8.79 6.43
C GLY A 357 -7.70 -8.05 7.29
N ALA A 358 -7.28 -8.62 8.43
CA ALA A 358 -6.39 -7.94 9.37
C ALA A 358 -5.01 -7.60 8.79
N ALA A 359 -4.42 -8.49 7.99
CA ALA A 359 -3.14 -8.23 7.32
C ALA A 359 -3.24 -7.08 6.30
N GLY A 360 -4.31 -7.07 5.50
CA GLY A 360 -4.57 -6.00 4.53
C GLY A 360 -4.77 -4.64 5.22
N GLU A 361 -5.53 -4.60 6.31
CA GLU A 361 -5.73 -3.37 7.08
C GLU A 361 -4.43 -2.84 7.70
N MET A 362 -3.61 -3.72 8.30
CA MET A 362 -2.30 -3.35 8.83
C MET A 362 -1.39 -2.76 7.75
N VAL A 363 -1.28 -3.43 6.60
CA VAL A 363 -0.50 -2.93 5.45
C VAL A 363 -1.06 -1.59 4.97
N ASN A 364 -2.38 -1.42 4.89
CA ASN A 364 -3.00 -0.16 4.51
C ASN A 364 -2.62 0.98 5.46
N GLN A 365 -2.65 0.77 6.78
CA GLN A 365 -2.26 1.79 7.77
C GLN A 365 -0.78 2.16 7.68
N ILE A 366 0.11 1.19 7.45
CA ILE A 366 1.54 1.44 7.20
C ILE A 366 1.71 2.30 5.93
N MET A 367 1.03 1.93 4.83
CA MET A 367 1.15 2.66 3.56
C MET A 367 0.54 4.06 3.63
N VAL A 368 -0.59 4.24 4.32
CA VAL A 368 -1.18 5.55 4.62
C VAL A 368 -0.20 6.41 5.40
N THR A 369 0.47 5.83 6.41
CA THR A 369 1.46 6.54 7.22
C THR A 369 2.65 7.01 6.37
N ARG A 370 3.17 6.15 5.48
CA ARG A 370 4.23 6.53 4.53
C ARG A 370 3.80 7.67 3.60
N GLY A 371 2.57 7.64 3.12
CA GLY A 371 2.03 8.69 2.26
C GLY A 371 1.82 10.03 2.98
N LEU A 372 1.36 9.99 4.23
CA LEU A 372 1.09 11.20 5.01
C LEU A 372 2.36 11.77 5.69
N LEU A 373 3.34 10.94 6.02
CA LEU A 373 4.55 11.31 6.79
C LEU A 373 5.85 10.88 6.07
N PRO A 374 6.11 11.35 4.83
CA PRO A 374 7.22 10.86 4.02
C PRO A 374 8.63 11.17 4.55
N GLU A 375 8.78 12.19 5.42
CA GLU A 375 10.08 12.58 5.97
C GLU A 375 10.50 11.73 7.19
N SER A 376 9.53 11.13 7.88
CA SER A 376 9.75 10.35 9.10
C SER A 376 8.62 9.32 9.26
N PRO A 377 8.48 8.37 8.32
CA PRO A 377 7.46 7.35 8.44
C PRO A 377 7.75 6.43 9.63
N GLY A 378 6.70 5.80 10.15
CA GLY A 378 6.85 4.76 11.17
C GLY A 378 5.56 4.53 11.93
N VAL A 379 5.45 3.34 12.53
CA VAL A 379 4.28 2.92 13.32
C VAL A 379 4.74 2.08 14.51
N ILE A 380 3.89 1.99 15.53
CA ILE A 380 4.08 1.07 16.66
C ILE A 380 2.91 0.08 16.70
N HIS A 381 3.23 -1.20 16.70
CA HIS A 381 2.27 -2.30 16.64
C HIS A 381 1.74 -2.63 18.04
N TRP A 382 0.45 -2.37 18.28
CA TRP A 382 -0.27 -2.77 19.48
C TRP A 382 -1.00 -4.10 19.26
N SER A 383 -0.61 -5.16 19.96
CA SER A 383 0.71 -5.38 20.58
C SER A 383 1.56 -6.28 19.68
N ILE A 384 2.66 -6.81 20.21
CA ILE A 384 3.42 -7.88 19.54
C ILE A 384 2.58 -9.17 19.37
N GLY A 385 1.59 -9.41 20.24
CA GLY A 385 0.84 -10.67 20.30
C GLY A 385 0.25 -11.12 18.96
N PRO A 386 -0.49 -10.27 18.23
CA PRO A 386 -1.03 -10.62 16.91
C PRO A 386 0.05 -10.97 15.87
N LEU A 387 1.24 -10.38 15.93
CA LEU A 387 2.36 -10.72 15.03
C LEU A 387 2.91 -12.12 15.33
N VAL A 388 2.87 -12.55 16.60
CA VAL A 388 3.34 -13.87 17.04
C VAL A 388 2.29 -14.96 16.81
N ASN A 389 1.03 -14.66 17.14
CA ASN A 389 -0.01 -15.67 17.29
C ASN A 389 -0.91 -15.82 16.05
N THR A 390 -0.79 -14.94 15.05
CA THR A 390 -1.62 -14.96 13.85
C THR A 390 -0.80 -15.40 12.62
N PRO A 391 -1.08 -16.57 12.02
CA PRO A 391 -0.38 -17.03 10.82
C PRO A 391 -0.43 -16.00 9.68
N GLY A 392 0.70 -15.76 9.02
CA GLY A 392 0.80 -14.84 7.87
C GLY A 392 0.94 -13.37 8.24
N MET A 393 0.77 -12.97 9.51
CA MET A 393 0.80 -11.56 9.90
C MET A 393 2.20 -10.97 9.86
N ALA A 394 3.20 -11.71 10.36
CA ALA A 394 4.60 -11.32 10.30
C ALA A 394 5.11 -11.33 8.85
N GLU A 395 4.72 -12.33 8.06
CA GLU A 395 5.04 -12.43 6.63
C GLU A 395 4.44 -11.27 5.83
N ALA A 396 3.21 -10.84 6.14
CA ALA A 396 2.58 -9.72 5.46
C ALA A 396 3.38 -8.41 5.57
N VAL A 397 4.08 -8.17 6.70
CA VAL A 397 4.99 -7.03 6.80
C VAL A 397 6.34 -7.32 6.17
N SER A 398 6.96 -8.47 6.43
CA SER A 398 8.34 -8.76 5.99
C SER A 398 8.46 -9.08 4.50
N GLU A 399 7.41 -9.54 3.85
CA GLU A 399 7.36 -9.69 2.38
C GLU A 399 6.80 -8.44 1.69
N GLY A 400 6.09 -7.59 2.44
CA GLY A 400 5.49 -6.34 1.97
C GLY A 400 6.28 -5.10 2.38
N PRO A 401 5.72 -4.20 3.20
CA PRO A 401 6.32 -2.89 3.48
C PRO A 401 7.69 -2.97 4.15
N TYR A 402 7.99 -3.98 4.98
CA TYR A 402 9.25 -4.11 5.73
C TYR A 402 10.26 -5.04 5.06
N ARG A 403 10.15 -5.27 3.74
CA ARG A 403 11.05 -6.17 3.00
C ARG A 403 12.53 -5.84 3.11
N ARG A 404 12.88 -4.57 3.31
CA ARG A 404 14.26 -4.09 3.47
C ARG A 404 14.47 -3.56 4.89
N PRO A 405 15.65 -3.81 5.51
CA PRO A 405 15.98 -3.22 6.81
C PRO A 405 16.02 -1.70 6.69
N ALA A 406 15.61 -0.99 7.75
CA ALA A 406 15.58 0.47 7.79
C ALA A 406 16.23 1.01 9.06
N LEU A 407 16.87 2.16 8.94
CA LEU A 407 17.33 2.95 10.08
C LEU A 407 16.14 3.68 10.73
N VAL A 408 16.26 3.99 12.02
CA VAL A 408 15.34 4.92 12.67
C VAL A 408 15.56 6.34 12.10
N PRO A 409 14.48 7.11 11.83
CA PRO A 409 14.61 8.51 11.41
C PRO A 409 15.44 9.35 12.41
N PRO A 410 16.25 10.31 11.94
CA PRO A 410 17.11 11.11 12.82
C PRO A 410 16.32 12.16 13.60
N MET A 411 16.90 12.65 14.70
CA MET A 411 16.36 13.74 15.53
C MET A 411 17.08 15.09 15.28
N PRO A 412 16.83 15.76 14.14
CA PRO A 412 17.56 16.97 13.75
C PRO A 412 17.32 18.18 14.68
N TRP A 413 16.33 18.13 15.56
CA TRP A 413 16.11 19.17 16.57
C TRP A 413 17.03 19.06 17.79
N LEU A 414 17.77 17.94 17.94
CA LEU A 414 18.72 17.73 19.03
C LEU A 414 20.17 17.85 18.55
N ASP A 415 20.55 17.11 17.50
CA ASP A 415 21.86 17.20 16.87
C ASP A 415 21.75 16.91 15.37
N THR A 416 22.52 17.64 14.57
CA THR A 416 22.62 17.47 13.11
C THR A 416 24.05 17.16 12.65
N ARG A 417 25.00 17.08 13.59
CA ARG A 417 26.41 16.82 13.27
C ARG A 417 26.60 15.34 13.02
N ALA A 418 26.93 14.98 11.79
CA ALA A 418 27.31 13.62 11.45
C ALA A 418 28.55 13.16 12.25
N PRO A 419 28.63 11.87 12.65
CA PRO A 419 29.85 11.29 13.17
C PRO A 419 30.93 11.16 12.08
N ALA A 420 32.16 10.86 12.50
CA ALA A 420 33.24 10.54 11.56
C ALA A 420 32.91 9.24 10.79
N ALA A 421 33.47 9.10 9.59
CA ALA A 421 33.38 7.83 8.88
C ALA A 421 34.24 6.77 9.59
N PRO A 422 33.79 5.51 9.66
CA PRO A 422 34.59 4.44 10.24
C PRO A 422 35.80 4.10 9.34
N ALA A 423 36.91 3.70 9.95
CA ALA A 423 38.05 3.15 9.23
C ALA A 423 37.81 1.67 8.92
N VAL A 424 37.85 1.30 7.63
CA VAL A 424 37.44 -0.03 7.14
C VAL A 424 38.63 -0.83 6.64
N THR A 425 38.71 -2.09 7.05
CA THR A 425 39.64 -3.09 6.52
C THR A 425 38.85 -4.18 5.79
N MET A 426 39.29 -4.55 4.59
CA MET A 426 38.65 -5.57 3.75
C MET A 426 39.61 -6.72 3.43
N LYS A 427 39.09 -7.95 3.41
CA LYS A 427 39.82 -9.15 2.97
C LYS A 427 38.90 -10.05 2.15
N ALA A 428 39.29 -10.35 0.92
CA ALA A 428 38.59 -11.33 0.07
C ALA A 428 39.10 -12.73 0.40
N GLU A 429 38.20 -13.65 0.79
CA GLU A 429 38.54 -15.03 1.14
C GLU A 429 37.30 -15.93 1.02
N ASN A 430 37.47 -17.18 0.57
CA ASN A 430 36.39 -18.20 0.54
C ASN A 430 35.08 -17.73 -0.13
N GLY A 431 35.18 -17.00 -1.24
CA GLY A 431 34.00 -16.49 -1.97
C GLY A 431 33.20 -15.40 -1.24
N ARG A 432 33.79 -14.76 -0.22
CA ARG A 432 33.19 -13.65 0.54
C ARG A 432 34.17 -12.51 0.77
N LEU A 433 33.66 -11.29 0.76
CA LEU A 433 34.39 -10.11 1.21
C LEU A 433 34.17 -9.97 2.72
N HIS A 434 35.18 -10.30 3.51
CA HIS A 434 35.20 -10.02 4.93
C HIS A 434 35.57 -8.57 5.15
N ILE A 435 34.76 -7.86 5.93
CA ILE A 435 34.98 -6.47 6.27
C ILE A 435 34.99 -6.30 7.78
N SER A 436 35.84 -5.41 8.26
CA SER A 436 35.89 -5.00 9.66
C SER A 436 36.10 -3.50 9.74
N TRP A 437 35.62 -2.89 10.81
CA TRP A 437 35.70 -1.44 10.98
C TRP A 437 35.99 -1.04 12.41
N ILE A 438 36.60 0.13 12.55
CA ILE A 438 36.82 0.82 13.82
C ILE A 438 36.34 2.27 13.70
N HIS A 439 35.78 2.81 14.77
CA HIS A 439 35.37 4.21 14.86
C HIS A 439 36.15 4.91 15.97
N SER A 440 36.51 6.17 15.78
CA SER A 440 37.32 6.94 16.74
C SER A 440 36.58 7.27 18.05
N ASP A 441 35.25 7.22 18.02
CA ASP A 441 34.36 7.47 19.15
C ASP A 441 33.20 6.43 19.13
N PRO A 442 33.43 5.19 19.58
CA PRO A 442 32.44 4.12 19.48
C PRO A 442 31.23 4.34 20.39
N ALA A 443 31.40 5.03 21.53
CA ALA A 443 30.31 5.29 22.48
C ALA A 443 29.20 6.18 21.89
N ARG A 444 29.56 7.05 20.93
CA ARG A 444 28.62 7.89 20.20
C ARG A 444 27.80 7.13 19.14
N ILE A 445 28.28 5.96 18.69
CA ILE A 445 27.68 5.23 17.58
C ILE A 445 26.57 4.32 18.09
N GLY A 446 25.38 4.46 17.51
CA GLY A 446 24.24 3.60 17.76
C GLY A 446 24.18 2.43 16.77
N ARG A 447 24.50 2.67 15.49
CA ARG A 447 24.44 1.67 14.42
C ARG A 447 25.58 1.85 13.42
N THR A 448 25.93 0.77 12.72
CA THR A 448 26.80 0.81 11.54
C THR A 448 26.05 0.24 10.34
N VAL A 449 26.18 0.88 9.18
CA VAL A 449 25.58 0.38 7.92
C VAL A 449 26.67 -0.07 6.98
N VAL A 450 26.51 -1.29 6.46
CA VAL A 450 27.33 -1.82 5.37
C VAL A 450 26.51 -1.79 4.10
N TYR A 451 26.87 -0.91 3.19
CA TYR A 451 26.32 -0.85 1.85
C TYR A 451 27.14 -1.73 0.90
N TYR A 452 26.46 -2.48 0.05
CA TYR A 452 27.12 -3.34 -0.93
C TYR A 452 26.35 -3.39 -2.25
N ARG A 453 27.07 -3.43 -3.36
CA ARG A 453 26.51 -3.24 -4.70
C ARG A 453 26.73 -4.44 -5.60
N TYR A 454 25.65 -4.89 -6.23
CA TYR A 454 25.67 -5.87 -7.32
C TYR A 454 25.01 -5.25 -8.55
N GLY A 455 25.70 -5.23 -9.68
CA GLY A 455 25.21 -4.56 -10.89
C GLY A 455 24.92 -3.08 -10.65
N SER A 456 23.69 -2.64 -10.98
CA SER A 456 23.27 -1.25 -10.75
C SER A 456 22.77 -0.98 -9.32
N GLY A 457 22.38 -2.01 -8.56
CA GLY A 457 21.64 -1.89 -7.31
C GLY A 457 22.51 -1.93 -6.04
N TRP A 458 22.23 -1.01 -5.11
CA TRP A 458 22.78 -1.02 -3.76
C TRP A 458 21.85 -1.79 -2.80
N ASN A 459 22.47 -2.55 -1.91
CA ASN A 459 21.85 -3.27 -0.81
C ASN A 459 22.53 -2.86 0.50
N GLN A 460 21.99 -3.30 1.64
CA GLN A 460 22.53 -2.93 2.94
C GLN A 460 22.30 -3.97 4.03
N ASN A 461 23.26 -4.04 4.95
CA ASN A 461 23.11 -4.64 6.27
C ASN A 461 23.22 -3.53 7.32
N ILE A 462 22.33 -3.53 8.31
CA ILE A 462 22.35 -2.59 9.43
C ILE A 462 22.70 -3.37 10.70
N HIS A 463 23.75 -2.92 11.39
CA HIS A 463 24.32 -3.60 12.54
C HIS A 463 24.20 -2.76 13.82
N GLY A 464 24.07 -3.43 14.95
CA GLY A 464 24.17 -2.83 16.29
C GLY A 464 25.55 -2.23 16.57
N ASN A 465 25.67 -1.49 17.67
CA ASN A 465 26.91 -0.82 18.09
C ASN A 465 28.01 -1.79 18.56
N THR A 466 27.68 -3.03 18.91
CA THR A 466 28.63 -4.06 19.37
C THR A 466 29.25 -4.86 18.21
N VAL A 467 28.69 -4.75 17.00
CA VAL A 467 29.15 -5.47 15.82
C VAL A 467 30.18 -4.62 15.06
N THR A 468 31.34 -5.21 14.78
CA THR A 468 32.48 -4.52 14.14
C THR A 468 32.97 -5.21 12.86
N LYS A 469 32.25 -6.24 12.41
CA LYS A 469 32.61 -7.04 11.24
C LYS A 469 31.37 -7.56 10.53
N ASP A 470 31.50 -7.78 9.21
CA ASP A 470 30.48 -8.38 8.35
C ASP A 470 31.17 -9.18 7.24
N ALA A 471 30.42 -10.01 6.53
CA ALA A 471 30.90 -10.76 5.38
C ALA A 471 29.87 -10.73 4.25
N ILE A 472 30.22 -10.14 3.12
CA ILE A 472 29.34 -10.02 1.96
C ILE A 472 29.71 -11.08 0.92
N PRO A 473 28.76 -11.82 0.33
CA PRO A 473 29.07 -12.76 -0.76
C PRO A 473 29.83 -12.09 -1.91
N ALA A 474 30.72 -12.81 -2.57
CA ALA A 474 31.38 -12.29 -3.78
C ALA A 474 30.43 -12.25 -4.97
N PHE A 475 29.45 -13.16 -5.01
CA PHE A 475 28.49 -13.31 -6.09
C PHE A 475 27.09 -13.53 -5.53
N ILE A 476 26.09 -13.00 -6.23
CA ILE A 476 24.68 -13.35 -6.05
C ILE A 476 24.09 -13.84 -7.37
N VAL A 477 23.02 -14.63 -7.27
CA VAL A 477 22.28 -15.09 -8.44
C VAL A 477 21.43 -13.96 -9.01
N ASN A 478 21.55 -13.72 -10.31
CA ASN A 478 20.70 -12.83 -11.08
C ASN A 478 19.33 -13.47 -11.31
N ARG A 479 18.49 -13.40 -10.27
CA ARG A 479 17.15 -14.02 -10.28
C ARG A 479 16.24 -13.43 -11.34
N ASP A 480 16.40 -12.16 -11.71
CA ASP A 480 15.60 -11.53 -12.77
C ASP A 480 15.93 -12.15 -14.13
N PHE A 481 17.23 -12.28 -14.45
CA PHE A 481 17.68 -12.95 -15.66
C PHE A 481 17.24 -14.42 -15.71
N LEU A 482 17.43 -15.17 -14.62
CA LEU A 482 17.03 -16.58 -14.58
C LEU A 482 15.50 -16.75 -14.62
N GLY A 483 14.74 -15.84 -14.01
CA GLY A 483 13.28 -15.87 -14.02
C GLY A 483 12.69 -15.58 -15.40
N SER A 484 13.38 -14.80 -16.24
CA SER A 484 12.97 -14.49 -17.61
C SER A 484 13.58 -15.38 -18.68
N THR A 485 14.44 -16.33 -18.31
CA THR A 485 15.21 -17.16 -19.26
C THR A 485 14.95 -18.62 -18.97
N SER A 486 14.67 -19.46 -19.97
CA SER A 486 14.55 -20.91 -19.74
C SER A 486 15.90 -21.53 -19.42
N ARG A 487 15.91 -22.61 -18.63
CA ARG A 487 17.15 -23.28 -18.19
C ARG A 487 18.09 -23.60 -19.36
N GLU A 488 17.53 -24.05 -20.48
CA GLU A 488 18.27 -24.47 -21.69
C GLU A 488 18.95 -23.29 -22.42
N ARG A 489 18.48 -22.06 -22.16
CA ARG A 489 19.01 -20.82 -22.77
C ARG A 489 20.08 -20.15 -21.93
N VAL A 490 20.36 -20.67 -20.74
CA VAL A 490 21.43 -20.17 -19.89
C VAL A 490 22.75 -20.75 -20.37
N SER A 491 23.44 -20.04 -21.27
CA SER A 491 24.67 -20.49 -21.93
C SER A 491 25.96 -20.02 -21.27
N SER A 492 25.91 -19.10 -20.30
CA SER A 492 27.09 -18.53 -19.65
C SER A 492 26.82 -18.12 -18.21
N ALA A 493 27.84 -18.24 -17.36
CA ALA A 493 27.79 -17.87 -15.95
C ALA A 493 27.75 -16.35 -15.73
N ASP A 494 28.29 -15.55 -16.67
CA ASP A 494 28.44 -14.09 -16.54
C ASP A 494 27.11 -13.34 -16.39
N ARG A 495 26.02 -13.89 -16.94
CA ARG A 495 24.67 -13.31 -16.79
C ARG A 495 23.92 -13.86 -15.59
N VAL A 496 24.35 -15.02 -15.09
CA VAL A 496 23.74 -15.74 -13.97
C VAL A 496 24.25 -15.21 -12.64
N PHE A 497 25.52 -14.84 -12.56
CA PHE A 497 26.11 -14.31 -11.34
C PHE A 497 26.38 -12.82 -11.46
N MET A 498 25.84 -12.05 -10.53
CA MET A 498 26.27 -10.67 -10.34
C MET A 498 27.40 -10.64 -9.33
N LYS A 499 28.55 -10.12 -9.76
CA LYS A 499 29.71 -9.91 -8.89
C LYS A 499 29.53 -8.68 -8.01
N LEU A 500 30.03 -8.76 -6.78
CA LEU A 500 30.15 -7.64 -5.86
C LEU A 500 31.10 -6.59 -6.47
N ASP A 501 30.57 -5.40 -6.75
CA ASP A 501 31.28 -4.30 -7.42
C ASP A 501 31.95 -3.36 -6.42
N SER A 502 31.20 -2.94 -5.41
CA SER A 502 31.65 -1.95 -4.44
C SER A 502 30.93 -2.10 -3.12
N ILE A 503 31.60 -1.63 -2.07
CA ILE A 503 31.01 -1.47 -0.75
C ILE A 503 31.12 -0.02 -0.28
N ALA A 504 30.40 0.31 0.78
CA ALA A 504 30.67 1.47 1.62
C ALA A 504 30.27 1.13 3.07
N VAL A 505 30.91 1.74 4.06
CA VAL A 505 30.52 1.58 5.46
C VAL A 505 30.29 2.97 6.06
N SER A 506 29.18 3.15 6.77
CA SER A 506 28.86 4.39 7.48
C SER A 506 28.55 4.10 8.94
N ALA A 507 28.85 5.08 9.80
CA ALA A 507 28.47 5.06 11.20
C ALA A 507 27.26 5.97 11.42
N VAL A 508 26.31 5.52 12.23
CA VAL A 508 25.10 6.28 12.60
C VAL A 508 25.15 6.53 14.10
N ASP A 509 25.13 7.80 14.49
CA ASP A 509 25.15 8.17 15.90
C ASP A 509 23.80 7.91 16.58
N ARG A 510 23.76 8.00 17.91
CA ARG A 510 22.53 7.77 18.70
C ARG A 510 21.42 8.80 18.45
N PHE A 511 21.68 9.88 17.70
CA PHE A 511 20.66 10.82 17.22
C PHE A 511 20.14 10.47 15.82
N GLY A 512 20.71 9.44 15.17
CA GLY A 512 20.36 8.97 13.83
C GLY A 512 21.14 9.67 12.71
N ASN A 513 22.11 10.53 13.03
CA ASN A 513 22.95 11.20 12.02
C ASN A 513 23.97 10.22 11.47
N GLU A 514 24.10 10.19 10.15
CA GLU A 514 24.96 9.25 9.45
C GLU A 514 26.24 9.92 8.94
N SER A 515 27.37 9.24 9.10
CA SER A 515 28.67 9.69 8.61
C SER A 515 28.67 9.85 7.09
N VAL A 516 29.68 10.55 6.57
CA VAL A 516 29.96 10.54 5.14
C VAL A 516 30.17 9.09 4.66
N ILE A 517 29.56 8.76 3.53
CA ILE A 517 29.64 7.45 2.91
C ILE A 517 30.79 7.45 1.90
N HIS A 518 31.81 6.63 2.14
CA HIS A 518 32.93 6.44 1.23
C HIS A 518 32.81 5.11 0.47
N ARG A 519 32.67 5.19 -0.85
CA ARG A 519 32.64 4.01 -1.73
C ARG A 519 34.04 3.43 -1.89
N MET A 520 34.15 2.12 -1.70
CA MET A 520 35.36 1.33 -1.88
C MET A 520 35.10 0.29 -2.98
N ALA A 521 35.97 0.24 -3.99
CA ALA A 521 35.87 -0.76 -5.06
C ALA A 521 36.30 -2.14 -4.54
N VAL A 522 35.65 -3.19 -5.04
CA VAL A 522 35.99 -4.58 -4.73
C VAL A 522 36.66 -5.21 -5.94
N THR A 523 37.96 -5.47 -5.85
CA THR A 523 38.77 -6.00 -6.96
C THR A 523 39.28 -7.43 -6.73
N GLY A 524 39.03 -7.99 -5.55
CA GLY A 524 39.60 -9.27 -5.12
C GLY A 524 38.92 -10.54 -5.63
N PHE A 525 37.93 -10.43 -6.54
CA PHE A 525 37.21 -11.57 -7.11
C PHE A 525 37.22 -11.55 -8.63
N THR A 526 37.49 -12.71 -9.23
CA THR A 526 37.44 -12.96 -10.67
C THR A 526 36.27 -13.87 -11.03
N PRO A 527 35.81 -13.93 -12.30
CA PRO A 527 34.72 -14.82 -12.69
C PRO A 527 34.94 -16.30 -12.33
N GLU A 528 36.18 -16.74 -12.21
CA GLU A 528 36.57 -18.09 -11.78
C GLU A 528 36.20 -18.39 -10.31
N ASP A 529 36.01 -17.36 -9.49
CA ASP A 529 35.57 -17.48 -8.09
C ASP A 529 34.04 -17.66 -7.97
N ALA A 530 33.30 -17.60 -9.08
CA ALA A 530 31.85 -17.76 -9.08
C ALA A 530 31.45 -19.21 -8.70
N PRO A 531 30.30 -19.40 -8.05
CA PRO A 531 29.77 -20.74 -7.78
C PRO A 531 29.61 -21.56 -9.07
N ALA A 532 29.68 -22.88 -8.94
CA ALA A 532 29.41 -23.77 -10.08
C ALA A 532 28.00 -23.50 -10.63
N LEU A 533 27.89 -23.36 -11.95
CA LEU A 533 26.66 -22.96 -12.64
C LEU A 533 25.54 -24.00 -12.47
N GLU A 534 25.83 -25.28 -12.73
CA GLU A 534 24.80 -26.32 -12.80
C GLU A 534 24.03 -26.53 -11.48
N PRO A 535 24.66 -26.61 -10.30
CA PRO A 535 23.94 -26.67 -9.04
C PRO A 535 23.02 -25.46 -8.80
N VAL A 536 23.45 -24.27 -9.19
CA VAL A 536 22.67 -23.02 -9.02
C VAL A 536 21.45 -23.00 -9.94
N LEU A 537 21.59 -23.46 -11.19
CA LEU A 537 20.44 -23.60 -12.10
C LEU A 537 19.49 -24.69 -11.59
N ALA A 538 20.00 -25.83 -11.13
CA ALA A 538 19.18 -26.89 -10.58
C ALA A 538 18.36 -26.42 -9.36
N ASP A 539 18.98 -25.68 -8.44
CA ASP A 539 18.32 -25.11 -7.28
C ASP A 539 17.31 -24.01 -7.67
N PHE A 540 17.69 -23.05 -8.52
CA PHE A 540 16.79 -21.96 -8.92
C PHE A 540 15.55 -22.48 -9.66
N TYR A 541 15.73 -23.28 -10.72
CA TYR A 541 14.60 -23.81 -11.49
C TYR A 541 13.85 -24.91 -10.73
N GLY A 542 14.50 -25.65 -9.82
CA GLY A 542 13.85 -26.61 -8.94
C GLY A 542 13.04 -25.97 -7.81
N SER A 543 13.45 -24.79 -7.35
CA SER A 543 12.78 -24.01 -6.30
C SER A 543 11.70 -23.06 -6.82
N MET A 544 11.66 -22.81 -8.14
CA MET A 544 10.52 -22.15 -8.78
C MET A 544 9.29 -23.05 -8.68
N LYS A 545 8.63 -22.99 -7.53
CA LYS A 545 7.23 -23.38 -7.41
C LYS A 545 6.45 -22.36 -8.22
N SER A 546 6.12 -22.68 -9.46
CA SER A 546 5.00 -22.01 -10.12
C SER A 546 3.81 -22.24 -9.21
N SER A 547 3.22 -21.17 -8.65
CA SER A 547 1.88 -21.28 -8.11
C SER A 547 1.05 -21.95 -9.19
N PRO A 548 0.46 -23.13 -8.94
CA PRO A 548 -0.29 -23.81 -9.98
C PRO A 548 -1.43 -22.87 -10.36
N LEU A 549 -1.32 -22.27 -11.53
CA LEU A 549 -2.48 -21.63 -12.13
C LEU A 549 -3.49 -22.76 -12.34
N PRO A 550 -4.73 -22.59 -11.88
CA PRO A 550 -5.76 -23.59 -12.14
C PRO A 550 -5.83 -23.79 -13.65
N LEU A 551 -5.84 -25.06 -14.09
CA LEU A 551 -5.97 -25.38 -15.51
C LEU A 551 -7.26 -24.74 -16.02
N PRO A 552 -7.20 -23.78 -16.96
CA PRO A 552 -8.40 -23.13 -17.46
C PRO A 552 -9.26 -24.14 -18.22
N ALA A 553 -10.57 -23.95 -18.19
CA ALA A 553 -11.51 -24.76 -18.97
C ALA A 553 -11.42 -24.48 -20.48
N VAL A 554 -10.72 -23.41 -20.86
CA VAL A 554 -10.53 -22.98 -22.24
C VAL A 554 -9.06 -22.73 -22.55
N THR A 555 -8.67 -22.97 -23.80
CA THR A 555 -7.31 -22.70 -24.33
C THR A 555 -7.40 -21.52 -25.30
N PRO A 556 -6.78 -20.36 -25.01
CA PRO A 556 -6.89 -19.19 -25.85
C PRO A 556 -6.12 -19.38 -27.17
N GLY A 557 -6.44 -18.56 -28.18
CA GLY A 557 -5.93 -18.75 -29.55
C GLY A 557 -4.41 -18.76 -29.68
N ILE A 558 -3.67 -18.08 -28.79
CA ILE A 558 -2.20 -18.09 -28.80
C ILE A 558 -1.63 -19.47 -28.45
N ASP A 559 -2.13 -20.13 -27.40
CA ASP A 559 -1.68 -21.47 -27.05
C ASP A 559 -2.02 -22.47 -28.16
N VAL A 560 -3.23 -22.39 -28.74
CA VAL A 560 -3.65 -23.23 -29.88
C VAL A 560 -2.78 -23.00 -31.12
N LEU A 561 -2.39 -21.76 -31.41
CA LEU A 561 -1.49 -21.44 -32.53
C LEU A 561 -0.14 -22.15 -32.37
N ILE A 562 0.45 -22.07 -31.18
CA ILE A 562 1.77 -22.64 -30.91
C ILE A 562 1.74 -24.17 -30.94
N GLU A 563 0.69 -24.77 -30.39
CA GLU A 563 0.56 -26.22 -30.29
C GLU A 563 0.19 -26.89 -31.61
N GLU A 564 -0.73 -26.31 -32.40
CA GLU A 564 -1.37 -27.01 -33.52
C GLU A 564 -1.10 -26.38 -34.88
N TYR A 565 -0.83 -25.08 -34.93
CA TYR A 565 -0.66 -24.36 -36.19
C TYR A 565 0.67 -23.58 -36.30
N PRO A 566 1.81 -24.11 -35.82
CA PRO A 566 3.05 -23.34 -35.79
C PRO A 566 3.58 -22.99 -37.20
N ASP A 567 3.19 -23.76 -38.22
CA ASP A 567 3.61 -23.53 -39.62
C ASP A 567 3.01 -22.25 -40.23
N LEU A 568 2.00 -21.66 -39.59
CA LEU A 568 1.47 -20.35 -39.98
C LEU A 568 2.46 -19.22 -39.70
N ILE A 569 3.41 -19.41 -38.78
CA ILE A 569 4.32 -18.36 -38.30
C ILE A 569 5.80 -18.72 -38.39
N ARG A 570 6.15 -20.01 -38.45
CA ARG A 570 7.55 -20.46 -38.56
C ARG A 570 8.18 -20.03 -39.89
N GLY A 571 9.39 -19.47 -39.81
CA GLY A 571 10.15 -18.99 -40.96
C GLY A 571 9.59 -17.71 -41.60
N ARG A 572 8.55 -17.10 -41.02
CA ARG A 572 7.90 -15.88 -41.52
C ARG A 572 8.24 -14.68 -40.65
N ARG A 573 8.25 -13.49 -41.24
CA ARG A 573 8.31 -12.20 -40.54
C ARG A 573 6.93 -11.87 -39.99
N VAL A 574 6.76 -11.95 -38.68
CA VAL A 574 5.48 -11.81 -37.98
C VAL A 574 5.29 -10.39 -37.48
N GLY A 575 4.17 -9.77 -37.87
CA GLY A 575 3.63 -8.56 -37.23
C GLY A 575 2.57 -8.93 -36.20
N LEU A 576 2.49 -8.22 -35.08
CA LEU A 576 1.51 -8.50 -34.02
C LEU A 576 0.79 -7.23 -33.56
N ILE A 577 -0.53 -7.23 -33.67
CA ILE A 577 -1.43 -6.24 -33.07
C ILE A 577 -1.87 -6.75 -31.70
N THR A 578 -1.47 -6.07 -30.63
CA THR A 578 -1.65 -6.58 -29.27
C THR A 578 -1.67 -5.49 -28.20
N ASN A 579 -1.96 -5.91 -26.96
CA ASN A 579 -1.91 -5.09 -25.75
C ASN A 579 -1.65 -6.00 -24.52
N PRO A 580 -1.62 -5.47 -23.27
CA PRO A 580 -1.31 -6.28 -22.09
C PRO A 580 -2.27 -7.45 -21.84
N SER A 581 -3.51 -7.39 -22.32
CA SER A 581 -4.50 -8.45 -22.10
C SER A 581 -4.23 -9.74 -22.89
N ALA A 582 -3.30 -9.66 -23.85
CA ALA A 582 -2.91 -10.78 -24.69
C ALA A 582 -1.87 -11.65 -23.98
N VAL A 583 -2.35 -12.58 -23.17
CA VAL A 583 -1.54 -13.58 -22.48
C VAL A 583 -2.01 -15.01 -22.81
N GLY A 584 -1.10 -15.97 -22.74
CA GLY A 584 -1.41 -17.39 -22.79
C GLY A 584 -2.02 -17.91 -21.49
N ALA A 585 -2.37 -19.20 -21.45
CA ALA A 585 -2.90 -19.86 -20.25
C ALA A 585 -1.93 -19.80 -19.05
N ASP A 586 -0.62 -19.66 -19.32
CA ASP A 586 0.46 -19.54 -18.35
C ASP A 586 0.81 -18.09 -17.95
N MET A 587 -0.01 -17.11 -18.36
CA MET A 587 0.16 -15.68 -18.11
C MET A 587 1.36 -15.01 -18.82
N ARG A 588 2.10 -15.71 -19.68
CA ARG A 588 3.11 -15.06 -20.53
C ARG A 588 2.42 -14.23 -21.61
N SER A 589 2.95 -13.03 -21.88
CA SER A 589 2.44 -12.19 -22.97
C SER A 589 2.64 -12.88 -24.31
N THR A 590 1.69 -12.72 -25.23
CA THR A 590 1.82 -13.16 -26.62
C THR A 590 3.06 -12.61 -27.31
N VAL A 591 3.50 -11.39 -26.95
CA VAL A 591 4.77 -10.83 -27.41
C VAL A 591 5.94 -11.73 -27.03
N ASP A 592 6.00 -12.12 -25.77
CA ASP A 592 7.12 -12.89 -25.22
C ASP A 592 7.05 -14.36 -25.65
N ILE A 593 5.85 -14.93 -25.76
CA ILE A 593 5.62 -16.27 -26.34
C ILE A 593 6.17 -16.31 -27.77
N LEU A 594 5.80 -15.37 -28.64
CA LEU A 594 6.26 -15.36 -30.03
C LEU A 594 7.75 -15.05 -30.15
N ALA A 595 8.26 -14.06 -29.41
CA ALA A 595 9.68 -13.71 -29.41
C ALA A 595 10.58 -14.86 -28.90
N THR A 596 10.04 -15.73 -28.06
CA THR A 596 10.77 -16.89 -27.53
C THR A 596 10.45 -18.19 -28.25
N THR A 597 9.50 -18.25 -29.18
CA THR A 597 9.19 -19.49 -29.90
C THR A 597 10.24 -19.77 -30.98
N PRO A 598 10.94 -20.92 -30.96
CA PRO A 598 11.94 -21.25 -31.96
C PRO A 598 11.39 -21.21 -33.40
N GLY A 599 12.11 -20.55 -34.30
CA GLY A 599 11.74 -20.43 -35.70
C GLY A 599 10.71 -19.34 -36.01
N VAL A 600 10.25 -18.56 -35.02
CA VAL A 600 9.37 -17.41 -35.21
C VAL A 600 10.21 -16.13 -35.26
N ASN A 601 9.99 -15.28 -36.26
CA ASN A 601 10.68 -13.99 -36.41
C ASN A 601 9.70 -12.84 -36.19
N LEU A 602 9.56 -12.37 -34.95
CA LEU A 602 8.71 -11.23 -34.60
C LEU A 602 9.40 -9.91 -34.96
N VAL A 603 8.86 -9.17 -35.93
CA VAL A 603 9.53 -8.00 -36.53
C VAL A 603 8.84 -6.66 -36.27
N ALA A 604 7.57 -6.66 -35.88
CA ALA A 604 6.80 -5.45 -35.63
C ALA A 604 5.67 -5.66 -34.63
N LEU A 605 5.47 -4.68 -33.75
CA LEU A 605 4.40 -4.62 -32.78
C LEU A 605 3.48 -3.44 -33.08
N PHE A 606 2.17 -3.62 -32.93
CA PHE A 606 1.18 -2.58 -33.16
C PHE A 606 0.26 -2.45 -31.94
N GLY A 607 0.27 -1.28 -31.32
CA GLY A 607 -0.60 -0.95 -30.20
C GLY A 607 -1.88 -0.27 -30.68
N ALA A 608 -3.04 -0.78 -30.27
CA ALA A 608 -4.32 -0.08 -30.40
C ALA A 608 -4.45 1.03 -29.32
N GLU A 609 -5.68 1.37 -28.93
CA GLU A 609 -5.92 2.24 -27.78
C GLU A 609 -5.19 1.69 -26.53
N HIS A 610 -4.50 2.56 -25.77
CA HIS A 610 -3.66 2.21 -24.61
C HIS A 610 -2.32 1.47 -24.89
N GLY A 611 -1.97 1.19 -26.14
CA GLY A 611 -0.64 0.70 -26.53
C GLY A 611 -0.33 -0.76 -26.15
N VAL A 612 0.88 -1.23 -26.51
CA VAL A 612 1.29 -2.65 -26.41
C VAL A 612 1.54 -3.11 -24.97
N ARG A 613 2.28 -2.32 -24.18
CA ARG A 613 2.62 -2.65 -22.77
C ARG A 613 1.79 -1.86 -21.74
N GLY A 614 0.77 -1.12 -22.17
CA GLY A 614 -0.17 -0.41 -21.28
C GLY A 614 0.35 0.85 -20.58
N ALA A 615 1.60 1.26 -20.83
CA ALA A 615 2.28 2.35 -20.11
C ALA A 615 1.94 3.78 -20.62
N GLN A 616 1.25 3.93 -21.75
CA GLN A 616 0.95 5.24 -22.35
C GLN A 616 -0.45 5.23 -23.01
N HIS A 617 -1.14 6.38 -23.04
CA HIS A 617 -2.40 6.58 -23.77
C HIS A 617 -2.17 6.60 -25.29
N GLY A 618 -1.71 5.49 -25.88
CA GLY A 618 -1.66 5.22 -27.33
C GLY A 618 -0.85 6.20 -28.21
N ARG A 619 -0.21 7.24 -27.67
CA ARG A 619 0.59 8.20 -28.44
C ARG A 619 2.05 7.76 -28.48
N ILE A 620 2.37 6.81 -29.35
CA ILE A 620 3.75 6.51 -29.73
C ILE A 620 4.10 7.37 -30.95
N PHE A 621 5.28 8.00 -30.93
CA PHE A 621 5.77 8.83 -32.02
C PHE A 621 5.94 8.00 -33.32
N SER A 622 5.73 8.65 -34.45
CA SER A 622 5.66 8.05 -35.80
C SER A 622 6.90 7.28 -36.27
N GLU A 623 8.02 7.33 -35.55
CA GLU A 623 9.29 6.69 -35.92
C GLU A 623 9.48 5.28 -35.34
N GLY A 624 8.55 4.81 -34.49
CA GLY A 624 8.59 3.46 -33.90
C GLY A 624 9.53 3.36 -32.69
N GLU A 625 8.97 3.21 -31.49
CA GLU A 625 9.76 2.99 -30.28
C GLU A 625 10.09 1.50 -30.12
N LYS A 626 11.28 1.16 -29.60
CA LYS A 626 11.64 -0.25 -29.36
C LYS A 626 10.99 -0.75 -28.08
N ASP A 627 10.36 -1.92 -28.15
CA ASP A 627 9.91 -2.64 -26.95
C ASP A 627 11.12 -2.96 -26.05
N PRO A 628 11.09 -2.59 -24.76
CA PRO A 628 12.27 -2.68 -23.90
C PRO A 628 12.73 -4.11 -23.64
N ALA A 629 11.82 -5.10 -23.74
CA ALA A 629 12.15 -6.51 -23.49
C ALA A 629 12.70 -7.20 -24.74
N THR A 630 12.09 -6.97 -25.90
CA THR A 630 12.40 -7.69 -27.15
C THR A 630 13.23 -6.89 -28.15
N GLY A 631 13.27 -5.57 -28.02
CA GLY A 631 13.90 -4.66 -29.00
C GLY A 631 13.10 -4.46 -30.29
N VAL A 632 11.94 -5.11 -30.43
CA VAL A 632 11.08 -5.05 -31.63
C VAL A 632 10.42 -3.67 -31.73
N PRO A 633 10.34 -3.05 -32.92
CA PRO A 633 9.71 -1.74 -33.10
C PRO A 633 8.19 -1.79 -32.85
N VAL A 634 7.68 -0.76 -32.19
CA VAL A 634 6.28 -0.59 -31.79
C VAL A 634 5.66 0.61 -32.51
N TYR A 635 4.54 0.38 -33.19
CA TYR A 635 3.76 1.38 -33.91
C TYR A 635 2.39 1.59 -33.27
N SER A 636 1.81 2.80 -33.41
CA SER A 636 0.46 3.10 -32.93
C SER A 636 -0.59 2.99 -34.03
N LEU A 637 -1.70 2.34 -33.71
CA LEU A 637 -2.94 2.28 -34.50
C LEU A 637 -4.06 3.13 -33.85
N TYR A 638 -3.68 4.15 -33.07
CA TYR A 638 -4.63 5.02 -32.39
C TYR A 638 -4.16 6.49 -32.43
N GLY A 639 -5.07 7.40 -32.79
CA GLY A 639 -4.74 8.79 -33.07
C GLY A 639 -4.67 9.08 -34.57
N ASP A 640 -3.48 9.38 -35.09
CA ASP A 640 -3.26 9.88 -36.46
C ASP A 640 -3.57 8.86 -37.56
N SER A 641 -3.55 7.56 -37.25
CA SER A 641 -3.99 6.48 -38.13
C SER A 641 -4.58 5.33 -37.33
N TRP A 642 -5.64 4.71 -37.84
CA TRP A 642 -6.22 3.47 -37.28
C TRP A 642 -5.81 2.20 -38.05
N ALA A 643 -5.13 2.37 -39.18
CA ALA A 643 -4.64 1.29 -40.03
C ALA A 643 -3.10 1.30 -40.08
N PRO A 644 -2.44 0.12 -40.19
CA PRO A 644 -1.02 0.05 -40.49
C PRO A 644 -0.70 0.77 -41.81
N ARG A 645 0.35 1.59 -41.82
CA ARG A 645 0.82 2.23 -43.05
C ARG A 645 1.48 1.19 -43.96
N ARG A 646 1.42 1.44 -45.27
CA ARG A 646 2.04 0.58 -46.29
C ARG A 646 3.52 0.30 -45.99
N GLU A 647 4.28 1.32 -45.61
CA GLU A 647 5.71 1.22 -45.26
C GLU A 647 5.98 0.26 -44.08
N TRP A 648 5.06 0.15 -43.12
CA TRP A 648 5.20 -0.77 -41.98
C TRP A 648 4.91 -2.22 -42.36
N LEU A 649 4.13 -2.43 -43.43
CA LEU A 649 3.73 -3.73 -43.93
C LEU A 649 4.79 -4.39 -44.83
N GLU A 650 5.72 -3.63 -45.41
CA GLU A 650 6.75 -4.14 -46.34
C GLU A 650 7.64 -5.25 -45.73
N ASN A 651 7.78 -5.22 -44.41
CA ASN A 651 8.61 -6.18 -43.67
C ASN A 651 7.84 -7.31 -43.00
N ILE A 652 6.55 -7.47 -43.29
CA ILE A 652 5.67 -8.45 -42.63
C ILE A 652 5.15 -9.46 -43.65
N ASP A 653 5.28 -10.75 -43.35
CA ASP A 653 4.77 -11.85 -44.16
C ASP A 653 3.43 -12.40 -43.63
N VAL A 654 3.12 -12.14 -42.35
CA VAL A 654 1.84 -12.50 -41.72
C VAL A 654 1.54 -11.54 -40.57
N MET A 655 0.31 -11.05 -40.50
CA MET A 655 -0.17 -10.17 -39.44
C MET A 655 -1.04 -10.96 -38.46
N LEU A 656 -0.68 -10.94 -37.17
CA LEU A 656 -1.47 -11.52 -36.09
C LEU A 656 -2.28 -10.44 -35.36
N PHE A 657 -3.49 -10.76 -34.94
CA PHE A 657 -4.28 -9.96 -34.01
C PHE A 657 -4.57 -10.79 -32.76
N ASP A 658 -4.14 -10.29 -31.60
CA ASP A 658 -4.40 -10.91 -30.31
C ASP A 658 -4.64 -9.86 -29.22
N ILE A 659 -5.91 -9.63 -28.89
CA ILE A 659 -6.37 -8.68 -27.85
C ILE A 659 -7.67 -9.19 -27.23
N GLN A 660 -7.77 -9.16 -25.89
CA GLN A 660 -9.02 -9.47 -25.17
C GLN A 660 -10.04 -8.33 -25.36
N GLY A 661 -11.24 -8.69 -25.83
CA GLY A 661 -12.38 -7.78 -25.94
C GLY A 661 -13.25 -7.77 -24.67
N VAL A 662 -14.19 -6.83 -24.60
CA VAL A 662 -15.17 -6.72 -23.50
C VAL A 662 -16.62 -7.00 -23.93
N GLY A 663 -16.83 -7.45 -25.17
CA GLY A 663 -18.16 -7.80 -25.69
C GLY A 663 -19.10 -6.62 -25.96
N SER A 664 -18.56 -5.39 -26.01
CA SER A 664 -19.33 -4.16 -26.23
C SER A 664 -18.99 -3.46 -27.54
N ALA A 665 -20.00 -2.86 -28.18
CA ALA A 665 -19.84 -2.01 -29.37
C ALA A 665 -18.94 -0.80 -29.11
N TRP A 666 -18.97 -0.19 -27.91
CA TRP A 666 -18.20 1.01 -27.57
C TRP A 666 -16.68 0.81 -27.58
N TYR A 667 -16.22 -0.43 -27.40
CA TYR A 667 -14.81 -0.75 -27.19
C TYR A 667 -14.02 -0.87 -28.50
N THR A 668 -12.91 -0.14 -28.64
CA THR A 668 -12.38 0.20 -29.99
C THR A 668 -11.54 -0.88 -30.67
N PHE A 669 -10.97 -1.84 -29.94
CA PHE A 669 -9.96 -2.79 -30.47
C PHE A 669 -10.38 -3.58 -31.71
N LYS A 670 -11.62 -4.06 -31.75
CA LYS A 670 -12.19 -4.77 -32.89
C LYS A 670 -12.23 -3.93 -34.18
N PHE A 671 -12.33 -2.61 -34.06
CA PHE A 671 -12.29 -1.73 -35.23
C PHE A 671 -10.86 -1.47 -35.70
N SER A 672 -9.88 -1.39 -34.79
CA SER A 672 -8.46 -1.43 -35.17
C SER A 672 -8.14 -2.72 -35.94
N MET A 673 -8.69 -3.86 -35.51
CA MET A 673 -8.59 -5.13 -36.24
C MET A 673 -9.17 -5.00 -37.66
N SER A 674 -10.36 -4.43 -37.84
CA SER A 674 -10.97 -4.33 -39.18
C SER A 674 -10.21 -3.39 -40.12
N HIS A 675 -9.69 -2.28 -39.61
CA HIS A 675 -8.79 -1.39 -40.36
C HIS A 675 -7.48 -2.10 -40.77
N ALA A 676 -6.87 -2.86 -39.85
CA ALA A 676 -5.66 -3.60 -40.15
C ALA A 676 -5.89 -4.75 -41.14
N MET A 677 -7.01 -5.45 -41.02
CA MET A 677 -7.41 -6.53 -41.92
C MET A 677 -7.59 -6.01 -43.36
N GLU A 678 -8.28 -4.88 -43.53
CA GLU A 678 -8.41 -4.24 -44.85
C GLU A 678 -7.05 -3.77 -45.41
N ALA A 679 -6.17 -3.21 -44.58
CA ALA A 679 -4.85 -2.78 -45.01
C ALA A 679 -3.97 -3.97 -45.44
N CYS A 680 -4.02 -5.09 -44.70
CA CYS A 680 -3.30 -6.32 -45.05
C CYS A 680 -3.85 -6.95 -46.33
N ALA A 681 -5.17 -6.95 -46.53
CA ALA A 681 -5.78 -7.41 -47.77
C ALA A 681 -5.26 -6.63 -49.00
N LYS A 682 -5.20 -5.30 -48.91
CA LYS A 682 -4.64 -4.44 -49.97
C LYS A 682 -3.15 -4.66 -50.22
N ALA A 683 -2.42 -5.13 -49.20
CA ALA A 683 -0.99 -5.43 -49.29
C ALA A 683 -0.70 -6.89 -49.66
N GLY A 684 -1.71 -7.76 -49.76
CA GLY A 684 -1.53 -9.19 -50.01
C GLY A 684 -0.91 -9.95 -48.82
N ILE A 685 -1.08 -9.45 -47.60
CA ILE A 685 -0.54 -10.05 -46.38
C ILE A 685 -1.62 -10.88 -45.69
N PRO A 686 -1.39 -12.18 -45.41
CA PRO A 686 -2.29 -13.00 -44.62
C PRO A 686 -2.54 -12.43 -43.22
N PHE A 687 -3.78 -12.48 -42.77
CA PHE A 687 -4.22 -11.96 -41.48
C PHE A 687 -4.75 -13.10 -40.60
N VAL A 688 -4.20 -13.25 -39.39
CA VAL A 688 -4.55 -14.32 -38.47
C VAL A 688 -5.11 -13.72 -37.19
N VAL A 689 -6.35 -14.08 -36.84
CA VAL A 689 -6.97 -13.70 -35.56
C VAL A 689 -6.78 -14.82 -34.56
N LEU A 690 -6.06 -14.54 -33.47
CA LEU A 690 -5.97 -15.42 -32.31
C LEU A 690 -7.19 -15.15 -31.45
N ASP A 691 -8.21 -16.00 -31.60
CA ASP A 691 -9.49 -15.69 -31.02
C ASP A 691 -9.46 -15.79 -29.50
N ARG A 692 -10.35 -15.04 -28.84
CA ARG A 692 -10.49 -15.02 -27.38
C ARG A 692 -11.96 -15.07 -26.96
N PRO A 693 -12.28 -15.62 -25.77
CA PRO A 693 -13.64 -15.62 -25.24
C PRO A 693 -14.24 -14.21 -25.22
N ASN A 694 -15.51 -14.10 -25.61
CA ASN A 694 -16.29 -12.92 -25.24
C ASN A 694 -16.65 -13.04 -23.75
N PRO A 695 -16.22 -12.10 -22.88
CA PRO A 695 -16.42 -12.24 -21.43
C PRO A 695 -17.89 -12.21 -21.00
N LEU A 696 -18.77 -11.74 -21.89
CA LEU A 696 -20.21 -11.63 -21.69
C LEU A 696 -20.98 -12.84 -22.24
N GLY A 697 -20.27 -13.90 -22.62
CA GLY A 697 -20.82 -15.00 -23.39
C GLY A 697 -21.20 -14.61 -24.82
N GLY A 698 -21.71 -15.58 -25.57
CA GLY A 698 -22.16 -15.40 -26.96
C GLY A 698 -23.69 -15.39 -27.14
N ARG A 699 -24.46 -15.77 -26.12
CA ARG A 699 -25.91 -15.96 -26.30
C ARG A 699 -26.69 -14.65 -26.36
N VAL A 700 -26.38 -13.73 -25.46
CA VAL A 700 -27.16 -12.51 -25.24
C VAL A 700 -26.69 -11.40 -26.19
N VAL A 701 -27.64 -10.76 -26.86
CA VAL A 701 -27.46 -9.55 -27.67
C VAL A 701 -28.42 -8.50 -27.15
N GLU A 702 -27.93 -7.28 -26.91
CA GLU A 702 -28.74 -6.21 -26.30
C GLU A 702 -28.42 -4.83 -26.87
N GLY A 703 -29.46 -3.99 -26.81
CA GLY A 703 -29.36 -2.57 -27.02
C GLY A 703 -29.42 -2.16 -28.49
N PRO A 704 -29.50 -0.85 -28.72
CA PRO A 704 -29.54 -0.32 -30.07
C PRO A 704 -28.23 -0.57 -30.80
N MET A 705 -28.30 -0.46 -32.12
CA MET A 705 -27.11 -0.41 -32.96
C MET A 705 -26.32 0.87 -32.67
N GLN A 706 -25.03 0.73 -32.44
CA GLN A 706 -24.11 1.86 -32.36
C GLN A 706 -24.04 2.62 -33.69
N ASP A 707 -24.00 3.95 -33.63
CA ASP A 707 -23.73 4.80 -34.79
C ASP A 707 -22.31 4.63 -35.31
N THR A 708 -22.15 4.70 -36.63
CA THR A 708 -20.84 4.68 -37.28
C THR A 708 -20.24 6.08 -37.37
N VAL A 709 -19.09 6.30 -36.73
CA VAL A 709 -18.34 7.57 -36.76
C VAL A 709 -16.87 7.33 -36.44
N SER A 710 -15.97 7.96 -37.18
CA SER A 710 -14.52 7.87 -36.94
C SER A 710 -14.03 6.40 -36.95
N ILE A 711 -13.49 5.89 -35.83
CA ILE A 711 -13.03 4.50 -35.70
C ILE A 711 -14.19 3.49 -35.70
N TYR A 712 -15.41 3.89 -35.34
CA TYR A 712 -16.59 3.02 -35.32
C TYR A 712 -17.14 2.85 -36.74
N ARG A 713 -16.58 1.90 -37.51
CA ARG A 713 -16.94 1.73 -38.94
C ARG A 713 -17.93 0.60 -39.25
N HIS A 714 -18.39 -0.14 -38.23
CA HIS A 714 -19.42 -1.16 -38.36
C HIS A 714 -20.49 -0.97 -37.29
N ARG A 715 -21.76 -1.05 -37.68
CA ARG A 715 -22.87 -1.02 -36.72
C ARG A 715 -22.92 -2.35 -35.96
N LEU A 716 -22.97 -2.28 -34.64
CA LEU A 716 -23.13 -3.43 -33.75
C LEU A 716 -24.14 -3.08 -32.64
N PRO A 717 -24.93 -4.05 -32.15
CA PRO A 717 -25.67 -3.88 -30.91
C PRO A 717 -24.70 -3.60 -29.75
N LEU A 718 -25.11 -2.77 -28.79
CA LEU A 718 -24.23 -2.36 -27.68
C LEU A 718 -23.59 -3.54 -26.95
N ARG A 719 -24.32 -4.64 -26.78
CA ARG A 719 -23.81 -5.99 -26.45
C ARG A 719 -24.03 -6.89 -27.66
N HIS A 720 -22.96 -7.25 -28.37
CA HIS A 720 -23.05 -7.96 -29.66
C HIS A 720 -22.94 -9.49 -29.54
N GLY A 721 -22.37 -10.00 -28.44
CA GLY A 721 -22.28 -11.44 -28.16
C GLY A 721 -21.48 -12.24 -29.21
N MET A 722 -20.43 -11.66 -29.79
CA MET A 722 -19.54 -12.34 -30.75
C MET A 722 -18.09 -12.24 -30.29
N THR A 723 -17.25 -13.22 -30.64
CA THR A 723 -15.80 -13.12 -30.44
C THR A 723 -15.15 -12.22 -31.50
N HIS A 724 -13.87 -11.87 -31.35
CA HIS A 724 -13.15 -11.10 -32.38
C HIS A 724 -12.98 -11.93 -33.66
N GLY A 725 -12.77 -13.24 -33.57
CA GLY A 725 -12.71 -14.16 -34.70
C GLY A 725 -14.02 -14.20 -35.50
N GLU A 726 -15.16 -14.33 -34.82
CA GLU A 726 -16.49 -14.30 -35.46
C GLU A 726 -16.76 -12.96 -36.16
N LEU A 727 -16.38 -11.83 -35.53
CA LEU A 727 -16.51 -10.50 -36.12
C LEU A 727 -15.58 -10.29 -37.32
N ALA A 728 -14.35 -10.81 -37.27
CA ALA A 728 -13.41 -10.73 -38.39
C ALA A 728 -13.97 -11.43 -39.63
N MET A 729 -14.52 -12.64 -39.47
CA MET A 729 -15.15 -13.37 -40.57
C MET A 729 -16.33 -12.61 -41.15
N MET A 730 -17.23 -12.12 -40.29
CA MET A 730 -18.40 -11.36 -40.70
C MET A 730 -18.00 -10.10 -41.49
N TRP A 731 -17.03 -9.34 -41.01
CA TRP A 731 -16.62 -8.08 -41.64
C TRP A 731 -15.72 -8.26 -42.86
N ASN A 732 -14.99 -9.38 -42.97
CA ASN A 732 -14.24 -9.68 -44.19
C ASN A 732 -15.19 -9.85 -45.38
N GLU A 733 -16.33 -10.53 -45.19
CA GLU A 733 -17.35 -10.71 -46.22
C GLU A 733 -18.20 -9.44 -46.40
N THR A 734 -18.85 -8.96 -45.33
CA THR A 734 -19.80 -7.83 -45.43
C THR A 734 -19.12 -6.49 -45.76
N GLY A 735 -17.87 -6.31 -45.37
CA GLY A 735 -17.05 -5.14 -45.71
C GLY A 735 -16.33 -5.26 -47.06
N GLY A 736 -16.35 -6.43 -47.69
CA GLY A 736 -15.70 -6.68 -48.98
C GLY A 736 -14.18 -6.49 -48.95
N TYR A 737 -13.51 -6.81 -47.83
CA TYR A 737 -12.08 -6.56 -47.68
C TYR A 737 -11.22 -7.49 -48.52
N GLY A 738 -11.64 -8.75 -48.69
CA GLY A 738 -10.87 -9.75 -49.43
C GLY A 738 -9.57 -10.16 -48.74
N ALA A 739 -9.51 -10.10 -47.39
CA ALA A 739 -8.34 -10.55 -46.65
C ALA A 739 -8.21 -12.08 -46.72
N ASP A 740 -6.97 -12.56 -46.87
CA ASP A 740 -6.61 -13.96 -46.59
C ASP A 740 -6.64 -14.19 -45.06
N LEU A 741 -7.84 -14.43 -44.55
CA LEU A 741 -8.15 -14.48 -43.13
C LEU A 741 -8.12 -15.91 -42.60
N THR A 742 -7.31 -16.13 -41.57
CA THR A 742 -7.36 -17.35 -40.73
C THR A 742 -7.80 -16.99 -39.32
N VAL A 743 -8.72 -17.76 -38.74
CA VAL A 743 -9.12 -17.59 -37.32
C VAL A 743 -8.68 -18.83 -36.54
N ILE A 744 -7.81 -18.62 -35.55
CA ILE A 744 -7.42 -19.66 -34.60
C ILE A 744 -8.43 -19.66 -33.46
N ARG A 745 -9.28 -20.69 -33.43
CA ARG A 745 -10.39 -20.80 -32.49
C ARG A 745 -9.89 -21.05 -31.07
N VAL A 746 -10.58 -20.46 -30.09
CA VAL A 746 -10.46 -20.85 -28.69
C VAL A 746 -10.95 -22.29 -28.53
N LYS A 747 -10.20 -23.15 -27.83
CA LYS A 747 -10.69 -24.48 -27.47
C LYS A 747 -11.45 -24.46 -26.16
N GLY A 748 -12.48 -25.28 -26.04
CA GLY A 748 -13.29 -25.43 -24.83
C GLY A 748 -14.36 -24.35 -24.62
N TRP A 749 -14.22 -23.14 -25.19
CA TRP A 749 -15.20 -22.08 -25.03
C TRP A 749 -16.54 -22.41 -25.69
N ARG A 750 -17.63 -22.19 -24.95
CA ARG A 750 -19.01 -22.33 -25.41
C ARG A 750 -19.71 -21.00 -25.26
N ARG A 751 -20.71 -20.71 -26.10
CA ARG A 751 -21.41 -19.42 -26.08
C ARG A 751 -22.13 -19.14 -24.76
N ALA A 752 -22.40 -20.18 -23.96
CA ALA A 752 -23.00 -20.05 -22.64
C ALA A 752 -22.04 -19.52 -21.57
N MET A 753 -20.73 -19.71 -21.76
CA MET A 753 -19.72 -19.40 -20.75
C MET A 753 -19.51 -17.89 -20.62
N MET A 754 -19.72 -17.38 -19.42
CA MET A 754 -19.23 -16.08 -18.96
C MET A 754 -17.74 -16.19 -18.59
N TRP A 755 -17.06 -15.04 -18.37
CA TRP A 755 -15.62 -15.03 -18.08
C TRP A 755 -15.20 -15.93 -16.91
N ASN A 756 -15.95 -15.88 -15.80
CA ASN A 756 -15.68 -16.65 -14.59
C ASN A 756 -15.73 -18.18 -14.80
N GLU A 757 -16.41 -18.65 -15.85
CA GLU A 757 -16.50 -20.08 -16.19
C GLU A 757 -15.34 -20.54 -17.09
N THR A 758 -14.53 -19.63 -17.63
CA THR A 758 -13.41 -19.96 -18.53
C THR A 758 -12.20 -20.48 -17.78
N GLY A 759 -12.03 -20.10 -16.51
CA GLY A 759 -10.82 -20.34 -15.71
C GLY A 759 -9.62 -19.47 -16.10
N LEU A 760 -9.73 -18.61 -17.12
CA LEU A 760 -8.68 -17.65 -17.47
C LEU A 760 -8.66 -16.49 -16.46
N GLN A 761 -7.45 -16.01 -16.16
CA GLN A 761 -7.26 -14.83 -15.31
C GLN A 761 -7.60 -13.56 -16.10
N TRP A 762 -8.30 -12.61 -15.47
CA TRP A 762 -8.62 -11.33 -16.09
C TRP A 762 -7.40 -10.42 -16.07
N VAL A 763 -6.81 -10.16 -17.24
CA VAL A 763 -5.81 -9.11 -17.42
C VAL A 763 -6.50 -7.90 -18.01
N MET A 764 -6.50 -6.78 -17.27
CA MET A 764 -7.28 -5.59 -17.64
C MET A 764 -6.94 -5.10 -19.07
N PRO A 765 -7.91 -5.08 -20.00
CA PRO A 765 -7.67 -4.62 -21.36
C PRO A 765 -7.56 -3.09 -21.47
N SER A 766 -8.01 -2.35 -20.45
CA SER A 766 -7.78 -0.91 -20.28
C SER A 766 -7.85 -0.52 -18.79
N PRO A 767 -7.31 0.66 -18.39
CA PRO A 767 -7.21 1.02 -16.97
C PRO A 767 -8.53 1.13 -16.19
N ASN A 768 -9.66 1.29 -16.88
CA ASN A 768 -10.98 1.41 -16.24
C ASN A 768 -11.87 0.19 -16.48
N ILE A 769 -11.31 -0.91 -17.00
CA ILE A 769 -11.94 -2.23 -17.03
C ILE A 769 -11.04 -3.16 -16.20
N ASP A 770 -10.96 -2.84 -14.91
CA ASP A 770 -10.04 -3.43 -13.94
C ASP A 770 -10.33 -4.91 -13.66
N ASN A 771 -11.62 -5.30 -13.70
CA ASN A 771 -12.09 -6.66 -13.48
C ASN A 771 -13.14 -7.08 -14.53
N TRP A 772 -13.46 -8.37 -14.59
CA TRP A 772 -14.39 -8.90 -15.59
C TRP A 772 -15.85 -8.53 -15.28
N GLU A 773 -16.19 -8.30 -14.02
CA GLU A 773 -17.50 -7.80 -13.57
C GLU A 773 -17.80 -6.42 -14.14
N THR A 774 -16.77 -5.58 -14.28
CA THR A 774 -16.87 -4.27 -14.92
C THR A 774 -17.21 -4.42 -16.40
N ALA A 775 -16.65 -5.43 -17.08
CA ALA A 775 -17.05 -5.75 -18.46
C ALA A 775 -18.54 -6.12 -18.55
N VAL A 776 -19.11 -6.79 -17.54
CA VAL A 776 -20.53 -7.18 -17.51
C VAL A 776 -21.46 -5.97 -17.55
N VAL A 777 -21.13 -4.90 -16.81
CA VAL A 777 -21.97 -3.69 -16.76
C VAL A 777 -21.67 -2.70 -17.88
N TYR A 778 -20.45 -2.75 -18.44
CA TYR A 778 -19.91 -1.75 -19.36
C TYR A 778 -20.79 -1.43 -20.58
N PRO A 779 -21.41 -2.39 -21.32
CA PRO A 779 -22.18 -2.08 -22.52
C PRO A 779 -23.29 -1.05 -22.29
N GLY A 780 -23.95 -1.10 -21.13
CA GLY A 780 -24.96 -0.13 -20.73
C GLY A 780 -24.39 1.03 -19.93
N GLN A 781 -23.45 0.80 -19.02
CA GLN A 781 -22.88 1.86 -18.17
C GLN A 781 -22.07 2.88 -18.98
N CYS A 782 -21.57 2.52 -20.15
CA CYS A 782 -20.94 3.48 -21.06
C CYS A 782 -21.92 4.56 -21.58
N LEU A 783 -23.24 4.36 -21.49
CA LEU A 783 -24.23 5.40 -21.80
C LEU A 783 -24.06 6.64 -20.91
N PHE A 784 -23.59 6.44 -19.67
CA PHE A 784 -23.36 7.53 -18.72
C PHE A 784 -22.27 8.48 -19.21
N GLU A 785 -21.31 8.07 -20.04
CA GLU A 785 -20.27 8.94 -20.60
C GLU A 785 -20.85 10.14 -21.39
N ARG A 786 -22.04 9.98 -21.97
CA ARG A 786 -22.79 11.04 -22.67
C ARG A 786 -23.83 11.74 -21.80
N THR A 787 -23.63 11.73 -20.48
CA THR A 787 -24.51 12.38 -19.49
C THR A 787 -23.72 13.27 -18.54
N ASN A 788 -24.43 14.13 -17.80
CA ASN A 788 -23.88 14.89 -16.67
C ASN A 788 -23.76 14.09 -15.36
N MET A 789 -23.91 12.76 -15.40
CA MET A 789 -23.76 11.87 -14.25
C MET A 789 -22.38 11.21 -14.29
N SER A 790 -21.81 10.88 -13.13
CA SER A 790 -20.60 10.08 -13.03
C SER A 790 -20.90 8.62 -13.30
N GLU A 791 -20.04 7.99 -14.10
CA GLU A 791 -19.95 6.55 -14.35
C GLU A 791 -18.92 5.87 -13.43
N GLY A 792 -18.53 6.51 -12.32
CA GLY A 792 -17.60 5.93 -11.34
C GLY A 792 -16.12 5.98 -11.71
N ARG A 793 -15.75 6.47 -12.90
CA ARG A 793 -14.34 6.81 -13.20
C ARG A 793 -13.81 7.82 -12.17
N GLY A 794 -12.52 7.70 -11.82
CA GLY A 794 -11.93 8.46 -10.72
C GLY A 794 -12.22 7.91 -9.32
N MET A 795 -12.86 6.73 -9.24
CA MET A 795 -12.99 5.88 -8.06
C MET A 795 -12.29 4.54 -8.30
N THR A 796 -12.29 3.67 -7.30
CA THR A 796 -11.75 2.29 -7.37
C THR A 796 -12.71 1.26 -7.98
N LYS A 797 -13.89 1.69 -8.45
CA LYS A 797 -14.94 0.82 -9.04
C LYS A 797 -15.59 1.49 -10.26
N PRO A 798 -14.83 1.72 -11.35
CA PRO A 798 -15.36 2.36 -12.56
C PRO A 798 -16.52 1.54 -13.14
N PHE A 799 -17.54 2.23 -13.65
CA PHE A 799 -18.80 1.70 -14.23
C PHE A 799 -19.71 0.89 -13.30
N ILE A 800 -19.18 0.26 -12.24
CA ILE A 800 -19.98 -0.42 -11.22
C ILE A 800 -20.71 0.59 -10.32
N VAL A 801 -20.12 1.77 -10.14
CA VAL A 801 -20.70 2.89 -9.40
C VAL A 801 -21.16 3.96 -10.38
N THR A 802 -22.35 4.50 -10.16
CA THR A 802 -22.86 5.66 -10.91
C THR A 802 -23.63 6.60 -9.98
N GLY A 803 -23.70 7.89 -10.34
CA GLY A 803 -24.37 8.90 -9.52
C GLY A 803 -24.14 10.34 -9.98
N ALA A 804 -24.84 11.27 -9.34
CA ALA A 804 -24.66 12.71 -9.55
C ALA A 804 -25.02 13.51 -8.29
N PRO A 805 -24.62 14.80 -8.19
CA PRO A 805 -24.89 15.62 -7.00
C PRO A 805 -26.39 15.83 -6.72
N TRP A 806 -27.22 15.76 -7.76
CA TRP A 806 -28.67 15.96 -7.69
C TRP A 806 -29.45 14.66 -7.43
N VAL A 807 -28.80 13.50 -7.40
CA VAL A 807 -29.47 12.20 -7.20
C VAL A 807 -29.68 11.92 -5.72
N ASN A 808 -30.92 11.58 -5.35
CA ASN A 808 -31.20 11.01 -4.04
C ASN A 808 -30.88 9.51 -4.02
N ALA A 809 -29.75 9.14 -3.43
CA ALA A 809 -29.24 7.77 -3.43
C ALA A 809 -30.25 6.74 -2.88
N ALA A 810 -30.90 7.04 -1.75
CA ALA A 810 -31.85 6.13 -1.11
C ALA A 810 -33.10 5.89 -1.97
N LYS A 811 -33.72 6.97 -2.47
CA LYS A 811 -34.90 6.86 -3.35
C LYS A 811 -34.59 6.15 -4.66
N ALA A 812 -33.42 6.42 -5.25
CA ALA A 812 -33.00 5.75 -6.47
C ALA A 812 -32.80 4.24 -6.24
N ALA A 813 -32.10 3.85 -5.17
CA ALA A 813 -31.87 2.45 -4.84
C ALA A 813 -33.19 1.71 -4.52
N GLU A 814 -34.07 2.29 -3.71
CA GLU A 814 -35.39 1.73 -3.39
C GLU A 814 -36.21 1.50 -4.66
N ASN A 815 -36.28 2.51 -5.52
CA ASN A 815 -37.01 2.44 -6.78
C ASN A 815 -36.40 1.44 -7.77
N LEU A 816 -35.08 1.27 -7.80
CA LEU A 816 -34.44 0.27 -8.66
C LEU A 816 -34.70 -1.15 -8.16
N ASN A 817 -34.56 -1.38 -6.85
CA ASN A 817 -34.79 -2.68 -6.25
C ASN A 817 -36.27 -3.10 -6.33
N SER A 818 -37.22 -2.15 -6.42
CA SER A 818 -38.65 -2.47 -6.62
C SER A 818 -39.00 -2.89 -8.05
N ARG A 819 -38.10 -2.73 -9.03
CA ARG A 819 -38.37 -3.05 -10.45
C ARG A 819 -38.11 -4.51 -10.83
N GLY A 820 -37.54 -5.31 -9.94
CA GLY A 820 -37.24 -6.72 -10.22
C GLY A 820 -36.17 -6.94 -11.29
N ILE A 821 -35.23 -5.99 -11.44
CA ILE A 821 -34.11 -6.09 -12.40
C ILE A 821 -33.27 -7.32 -12.05
N ARG A 822 -33.15 -8.25 -13.01
CA ARG A 822 -32.47 -9.53 -12.79
C ARG A 822 -30.97 -9.38 -12.69
N GLY A 823 -30.35 -10.19 -11.84
CA GLY A 823 -28.90 -10.33 -11.75
C GLY A 823 -28.15 -9.20 -11.05
N ALA A 824 -28.86 -8.26 -10.42
CA ALA A 824 -28.23 -7.22 -9.60
C ALA A 824 -29.09 -6.80 -8.40
N TYR A 825 -28.42 -6.28 -7.38
CA TYR A 825 -29.00 -5.49 -6.29
C TYR A 825 -28.37 -4.09 -6.31
N PHE A 826 -29.17 -3.05 -6.08
CA PHE A 826 -28.69 -1.67 -6.13
C PHE A 826 -28.53 -1.12 -4.72
N ARG A 827 -27.28 -0.92 -4.29
CA ARG A 827 -26.96 -0.38 -2.97
C ARG A 827 -26.84 1.16 -3.07
N PRO A 828 -27.51 1.95 -2.21
CA PRO A 828 -27.30 3.40 -2.20
C PRO A 828 -25.88 3.72 -1.73
N LEU A 829 -25.23 4.70 -2.38
CA LEU A 829 -23.94 5.22 -1.94
C LEU A 829 -23.78 6.72 -2.19
N TYR A 830 -22.78 7.29 -1.53
CA TYR A 830 -22.26 8.63 -1.78
C TYR A 830 -20.77 8.55 -2.10
N PHE A 831 -20.30 9.30 -3.10
CA PHE A 831 -18.92 9.24 -3.56
C PHE A 831 -18.48 10.54 -4.23
N ILE A 832 -17.16 10.76 -4.32
CA ILE A 832 -16.55 11.91 -4.99
C ILE A 832 -15.61 11.41 -6.10
N PRO A 833 -16.01 11.44 -7.39
CA PRO A 833 -15.15 11.00 -8.48
C PRO A 833 -13.97 11.98 -8.66
N ARG A 834 -12.73 11.49 -8.69
CA ARG A 834 -11.51 12.33 -8.75
C ARG A 834 -10.97 12.47 -10.17
N SER A 835 -10.45 13.66 -10.49
CA SER A 835 -9.67 13.93 -11.71
C SER A 835 -8.47 14.82 -11.38
N ALA A 836 -7.31 14.53 -11.97
CA ALA A 836 -6.03 15.21 -11.73
C ALA A 836 -5.79 16.45 -12.64
N GLY A 837 -6.73 16.79 -13.52
CA GLY A 837 -6.59 17.91 -14.45
C GLY A 837 -6.80 19.28 -13.78
N THR A 838 -5.90 20.24 -14.03
CA THR A 838 -5.97 21.64 -13.53
C THR A 838 -6.89 22.56 -14.35
N GLY A 839 -7.84 22.01 -15.10
CA GLY A 839 -8.69 22.76 -16.04
C GLY A 839 -10.18 22.62 -15.75
N TYR A 840 -10.88 23.74 -15.87
CA TYR A 840 -12.34 23.88 -15.87
C TYR A 840 -13.08 22.74 -16.60
N ASN A 841 -14.24 22.37 -16.04
CA ASN A 841 -15.11 21.26 -16.42
C ASN A 841 -15.60 21.35 -17.88
N ARG A 842 -14.89 20.76 -18.84
CA ARG A 842 -15.23 20.89 -20.28
C ARG A 842 -16.49 20.13 -20.73
N ARG A 843 -17.12 19.28 -19.89
CA ARG A 843 -18.24 18.40 -20.31
C ARG A 843 -19.31 18.09 -19.25
N GLY A 844 -19.45 18.88 -18.19
CA GLY A 844 -20.59 18.75 -17.26
C GLY A 844 -20.60 17.49 -16.38
N LYS A 845 -19.46 16.81 -16.20
CA LYS A 845 -19.31 15.68 -15.27
C LYS A 845 -19.08 16.19 -13.84
N PRO A 846 -19.57 15.50 -12.79
CA PRO A 846 -19.48 15.99 -11.41
C PRO A 846 -18.12 15.67 -10.76
N TRP A 847 -17.03 16.00 -11.45
CA TRP A 847 -15.67 15.77 -10.96
C TRP A 847 -15.40 16.57 -9.70
N ASN A 848 -14.86 15.89 -8.68
CA ASN A 848 -14.55 16.45 -7.36
C ASN A 848 -15.77 16.97 -6.58
N GLU A 849 -16.99 16.59 -6.98
CA GLU A 849 -18.24 16.91 -6.29
C GLU A 849 -18.82 15.67 -5.59
N MET A 850 -19.53 15.87 -4.48
CA MET A 850 -20.24 14.78 -3.80
C MET A 850 -21.44 14.35 -4.66
N CYS A 851 -21.44 13.10 -5.06
CA CYS A 851 -22.52 12.46 -5.81
C CYS A 851 -23.30 11.51 -4.91
N GLY A 852 -24.63 11.55 -4.99
CA GLY A 852 -25.48 10.44 -4.56
C GLY A 852 -25.72 9.49 -5.73
N GLY A 853 -25.91 8.20 -5.47
CA GLY A 853 -26.15 7.24 -6.54
C GLY A 853 -26.29 5.80 -6.05
N VAL A 854 -25.96 4.85 -6.92
CA VAL A 854 -26.03 3.41 -6.64
C VAL A 854 -24.76 2.68 -7.06
N GLU A 855 -24.45 1.63 -6.31
CA GLU A 855 -23.47 0.63 -6.64
C GLU A 855 -24.23 -0.59 -7.15
N ILE A 856 -23.84 -1.09 -8.31
CA ILE A 856 -24.42 -2.29 -8.92
C ILE A 856 -23.75 -3.51 -8.28
N MET A 857 -24.46 -4.17 -7.37
CA MET A 857 -24.03 -5.44 -6.79
C MET A 857 -24.51 -6.57 -7.71
N LEU A 858 -23.65 -7.08 -8.58
CA LEU A 858 -24.00 -8.21 -9.45
C LEU A 858 -24.25 -9.46 -8.61
N THR A 859 -25.46 -10.01 -8.70
CA THR A 859 -25.89 -11.24 -8.02
C THR A 859 -25.93 -12.44 -8.96
N ASP A 860 -26.20 -12.19 -10.25
CA ASP A 860 -26.12 -13.17 -11.33
C ASP A 860 -25.73 -12.46 -12.63
N PRO A 861 -24.43 -12.45 -12.97
CA PRO A 861 -23.91 -11.81 -14.19
C PRO A 861 -24.49 -12.34 -15.49
N ALA A 862 -24.90 -13.62 -15.55
CA ALA A 862 -25.48 -14.22 -16.76
C ALA A 862 -26.93 -13.77 -16.99
N ALA A 863 -27.68 -13.57 -15.90
CA ALA A 863 -29.03 -13.01 -15.95
C ALA A 863 -29.05 -11.49 -16.17
N TYR A 864 -27.97 -10.77 -15.81
CA TYR A 864 -27.91 -9.32 -15.94
C TYR A 864 -28.02 -8.84 -17.40
N ARG A 865 -28.84 -7.81 -17.60
CA ARG A 865 -29.10 -7.16 -18.91
C ARG A 865 -28.59 -5.74 -18.85
N SER A 866 -27.32 -5.56 -19.24
CA SER A 866 -26.55 -4.35 -18.97
C SER A 866 -27.15 -3.08 -19.54
N VAL A 867 -27.71 -3.15 -20.75
CA VAL A 867 -28.30 -1.98 -21.43
C VAL A 867 -29.62 -1.61 -20.76
N GLU A 868 -30.52 -2.58 -20.60
CA GLU A 868 -31.82 -2.42 -19.93
C GLU A 868 -31.65 -1.89 -18.50
N ALA A 869 -30.78 -2.51 -17.70
CA ALA A 869 -30.51 -2.06 -16.34
C ALA A 869 -29.99 -0.62 -16.28
N SER A 870 -29.12 -0.23 -17.23
CA SER A 870 -28.61 1.15 -17.29
C SER A 870 -29.70 2.16 -17.64
N LEU A 871 -30.65 1.80 -18.52
CA LEU A 871 -31.83 2.63 -18.78
C LEU A 871 -32.72 2.78 -17.55
N HIS A 872 -32.93 1.71 -16.78
CA HIS A 872 -33.65 1.80 -15.51
C HIS A 872 -32.93 2.68 -14.48
N ILE A 873 -31.60 2.61 -14.38
CA ILE A 873 -30.83 3.48 -13.47
C ILE A 873 -31.01 4.95 -13.87
N ILE A 874 -30.90 5.26 -15.17
CA ILE A 874 -31.12 6.63 -15.66
C ILE A 874 -32.54 7.10 -15.36
N ASP A 875 -33.57 6.30 -15.65
CA ASP A 875 -34.96 6.63 -15.34
C ASP A 875 -35.20 6.80 -13.82
N ALA A 876 -34.62 5.95 -12.98
CA ALA A 876 -34.70 6.08 -11.53
C ALA A 876 -34.05 7.38 -11.03
N TYR A 877 -32.92 7.79 -11.61
CA TYR A 877 -32.24 9.03 -11.25
C TYR A 877 -33.06 10.25 -11.68
N ARG A 878 -33.60 10.26 -12.90
CA ARG A 878 -34.50 11.34 -13.36
C ARG A 878 -35.69 11.51 -12.43
N ARG A 879 -36.27 10.44 -11.89
CA ARG A 879 -37.38 10.54 -10.92
C ARG A 879 -36.99 11.18 -9.59
N THR A 880 -35.71 11.19 -9.24
CA THR A 880 -35.24 11.92 -8.05
C THR A 880 -35.18 13.43 -8.28
N ASN A 881 -34.92 13.86 -9.52
CA ASN A 881 -34.93 15.26 -9.95
C ASN A 881 -35.10 15.37 -11.48
N PRO A 882 -36.34 15.53 -12.00
CA PRO A 882 -36.64 15.40 -13.43
C PRO A 882 -35.91 16.38 -14.34
N ASP A 883 -35.62 17.59 -13.85
CA ASP A 883 -35.08 18.68 -14.66
C ASP A 883 -33.55 18.73 -14.70
N SER A 884 -32.87 17.81 -13.99
CA SER A 884 -31.41 17.86 -13.80
C SER A 884 -30.60 17.01 -14.79
N LEU A 885 -31.23 16.09 -15.53
CA LEU A 885 -30.50 15.23 -16.47
C LEU A 885 -30.14 15.99 -17.75
N VAL A 886 -28.85 16.00 -18.09
CA VAL A 886 -28.36 16.42 -19.41
C VAL A 886 -27.72 15.20 -20.06
N TRP A 887 -28.24 14.77 -21.21
CA TRP A 887 -27.70 13.61 -21.92
C TRP A 887 -27.90 13.66 -23.44
N SER A 888 -27.08 12.90 -24.17
CA SER A 888 -27.15 12.71 -25.62
C SER A 888 -27.07 11.22 -25.99
N PRO A 889 -28.15 10.45 -25.73
CA PRO A 889 -28.18 9.02 -26.02
C PRO A 889 -28.40 8.74 -27.52
N PRO A 890 -28.24 7.47 -27.97
CA PRO A 890 -28.70 7.04 -29.30
C PRO A 890 -30.18 7.38 -29.54
N GLU A 891 -30.56 7.59 -30.81
CA GLU A 891 -31.88 8.10 -31.19
C GLU A 891 -33.04 7.29 -30.60
N ILE A 892 -32.96 5.96 -30.64
CA ILE A 892 -34.03 5.11 -30.11
C ILE A 892 -34.12 5.16 -28.57
N ILE A 893 -33.00 5.36 -27.88
CA ILE A 893 -32.98 5.54 -26.42
C ILE A 893 -33.54 6.91 -26.03
N ARG A 894 -33.35 7.94 -26.87
CA ARG A 894 -33.90 9.28 -26.65
C ARG A 894 -35.42 9.31 -26.53
N LYS A 895 -36.14 8.29 -27.02
CA LYS A 895 -37.58 8.12 -26.79
C LYS A 895 -37.97 8.06 -25.31
N LEU A 896 -37.04 7.76 -24.39
CA LEU A 896 -37.28 7.90 -22.94
C LEU A 896 -37.60 9.34 -22.50
N ASP A 897 -37.32 10.35 -23.33
CA ASP A 897 -37.69 11.74 -23.07
C ASP A 897 -39.17 12.03 -23.40
N ASP A 898 -39.84 11.16 -24.17
CA ASP A 898 -41.23 11.34 -24.58
C ASP A 898 -42.20 10.99 -23.44
N PRO A 899 -43.23 11.81 -23.17
CA PRO A 899 -44.19 11.55 -22.08
C PRO A 899 -44.85 10.17 -22.19
N GLY A 900 -44.73 9.37 -21.13
CA GLY A 900 -45.39 8.06 -21.01
C GLY A 900 -44.62 6.88 -21.61
N VAL A 901 -43.48 7.10 -22.26
CA VAL A 901 -42.62 6.01 -22.76
C VAL A 901 -41.87 5.36 -21.60
N SER A 902 -41.99 4.04 -21.48
CA SER A 902 -41.29 3.24 -20.46
C SER A 902 -39.94 2.72 -20.95
N VAL A 903 -39.11 2.23 -20.02
CA VAL A 903 -37.87 1.51 -20.38
C VAL A 903 -38.18 0.28 -21.25
N ASP A 904 -39.26 -0.44 -20.94
CA ASP A 904 -39.68 -1.64 -21.67
C ASP A 904 -40.05 -1.32 -23.13
N ASP A 905 -40.70 -0.17 -23.37
CA ASP A 905 -41.03 0.28 -24.73
C ASP A 905 -39.77 0.50 -25.57
N VAL A 906 -38.73 1.10 -24.98
CA VAL A 906 -37.44 1.34 -25.65
C VAL A 906 -36.67 0.04 -25.87
N VAL A 907 -36.65 -0.86 -24.88
CA VAL A 907 -36.03 -2.19 -25.02
C VAL A 907 -36.74 -3.00 -26.12
N LYS A 908 -38.07 -2.93 -26.18
CA LYS A 908 -38.88 -3.57 -27.22
C LYS A 908 -38.59 -2.98 -28.61
N ALA A 909 -38.43 -1.66 -28.70
CA ALA A 909 -38.16 -0.99 -29.97
C ALA A 909 -36.76 -1.32 -30.54
N CYS A 910 -35.83 -1.82 -29.72
CA CYS A 910 -34.53 -2.30 -30.19
C CYS A 910 -34.58 -3.73 -30.77
N GLN A 911 -35.67 -4.47 -30.58
CA GLN A 911 -35.69 -5.92 -30.89
C GLN A 911 -35.63 -6.24 -32.38
N ASP A 912 -36.11 -5.37 -33.26
CA ASP A 912 -36.09 -5.62 -34.71
C ASP A 912 -34.66 -5.54 -35.25
N ASP A 913 -33.90 -4.50 -34.90
CA ASP A 913 -32.46 -4.39 -35.22
C ASP A 913 -31.65 -5.55 -34.62
N VAL A 914 -31.96 -5.96 -33.39
CA VAL A 914 -31.32 -7.11 -32.75
C VAL A 914 -31.62 -8.40 -33.53
N ARG A 915 -32.86 -8.58 -34.00
CA ARG A 915 -33.26 -9.78 -34.77
C ARG A 915 -32.52 -9.85 -36.10
N GLU A 916 -32.43 -8.75 -36.85
CA GLU A 916 -31.68 -8.68 -38.10
C GLU A 916 -30.20 -9.00 -37.89
N PHE A 917 -29.59 -8.44 -36.83
CA PHE A 917 -28.21 -8.75 -36.48
C PHE A 917 -28.03 -10.22 -36.08
N MET A 918 -28.99 -10.79 -35.35
CA MET A 918 -28.99 -12.21 -34.95
C MET A 918 -29.04 -13.15 -36.16
N GLU A 919 -29.86 -12.85 -37.16
CA GLU A 919 -29.93 -13.59 -38.42
C GLU A 919 -28.62 -13.49 -39.21
N THR A 920 -28.05 -12.28 -39.28
CA THR A 920 -26.79 -12.05 -39.99
C THR A 920 -25.63 -12.79 -39.33
N ARG A 921 -25.46 -12.66 -38.00
CA ARG A 921 -24.32 -13.24 -37.29
C ARG A 921 -24.32 -14.76 -37.31
N GLN A 922 -25.48 -15.41 -37.46
CA GLN A 922 -25.62 -16.87 -37.42
C GLN A 922 -24.70 -17.58 -38.43
N LYS A 923 -24.44 -16.95 -39.57
CA LYS A 923 -23.55 -17.47 -40.62
C LYS A 923 -22.07 -17.52 -40.21
N TYR A 924 -21.69 -16.72 -39.22
CA TYR A 924 -20.29 -16.48 -38.83
C TYR A 924 -19.94 -17.02 -37.45
N LEU A 925 -20.89 -17.65 -36.75
CA LEU A 925 -20.64 -18.18 -35.41
C LEU A 925 -19.71 -19.41 -35.48
N LEU A 926 -18.62 -19.34 -34.74
CA LEU A 926 -17.62 -20.41 -34.66
C LEU A 926 -17.91 -21.38 -33.51
N TYR A 927 -18.65 -20.92 -32.50
CA TYR A 927 -18.86 -21.64 -31.26
C TYR A 927 -20.34 -21.99 -31.08
N ARG A 928 -20.62 -23.08 -30.36
CA ARG A 928 -21.99 -23.54 -30.04
C ARG A 928 -22.43 -23.09 -28.66
#